data_AF-A0A1X1G8Y7-F1
#
_entry.id   AF-A0A1X1G8Y7-F1
#
_cell.length_a   1.000
_cell.length_b   1.000
_cell.length_c   1.000
_cell.angle_alpha   90.00
_cell.angle_beta   90.00
_cell.angle_gamma   90.00
#
_symmetry.space_group_name_H-M   'P 1'
#
loop_
_entity.id
_entity.type
_entity.pdbx_description
1 polymer ?
#
loop_
_entity_poly.entity_id
_entity_poly.type
_entity_poly.pdbx_seq_one_letter_code
_entity_poly.pdbx_strand_id
1 'polypeptide(L)'
;MFELFEVVFYTLIQLIRASWLNTFLFLGVAGYYLFKLFQPYFLRSYQRLLAGKSSLRQAIKRGWKNRKGIDWKQVWFKSVRGLLNGMKSVLPKLLALVSLILWNVFFRIFYTLPFVKRERKRFDKEMKPILYFKSYRSFVYMELGFSFIAFILTNYLVTVLRATIRFLYFSIWSFKDASKAVNFDLNSLLFQSLLNVKVFWIAPILAFPIFLLGLVIAWKSAWINFEQFRDYNNNEEGDDRFVTVDEIRRQYKKIPNKALTYPGEGGAPVFHELTHDLAGQTLRTQMLWQNRKISRYVTNAERILGMLAFPSGYYYIEDKPTNLLGIGMTRSGKGEGHITPAIEINSRAELKPSMVIADPKGEHYQASYKLMRQRGYEVNVLSFQNMDWSMSHNFLALAIAAAKKGYYEKTQTYVNAAAESIYPKQKGGEKGNAEYFRKSSISLFNALTMALMDRANETYQNGEDDAWDTITIPNVAKFLATMGSEEVFVDGAGEIVENPSREQQVSKKSKITVYFDNLRQINQKQFSKFRQMADIEFRASDFGGDETKGNVYSSMMTGINLFLQDNVAKLTSKNSIDLESFGFPRRLSVKLRSSTNSQLKNEFRHKTAKVTITGLKKWGKVEKKVDYVKQATALVDGEGYLTYAIEPKLPDQFTVTIDFNHKNNGHSPVRDQVFQFSAEKVYRKDGDSLELDEYTKKPILDHIDITILKTQEDTQNLLQESDIELIYSDKPKIIYLVTPPNRTEYNGIVSLFLDQLFNANYELALTNGRKCINR
;
A
#
# COMPACT_ATOMS: atom_id res chain seq x y z
N MET A 1 64.92 8.08 -3.80
CA MET A 1 63.61 7.80 -3.16
C MET A 1 63.59 8.13 -1.66
N PHE A 2 64.69 8.00 -0.92
CA PHE A 2 64.74 8.42 0.49
C PHE A 2 64.89 9.94 0.68
N GLU A 3 65.62 10.66 -0.16
CA GLU A 3 65.76 12.13 -0.07
C GLU A 3 64.46 12.90 -0.35
N LEU A 4 63.58 12.39 -1.22
CA LEU A 4 62.26 12.99 -1.46
C LEU A 4 61.35 12.85 -0.22
N PHE A 5 61.52 11.78 0.55
CA PHE A 5 60.77 11.53 1.77
C PHE A 5 61.25 12.42 2.92
N GLU A 6 62.55 12.70 2.97
CA GLU A 6 63.18 13.57 3.95
C GLU A 6 62.83 15.05 3.71
N VAL A 7 62.81 15.51 2.45
CA VAL A 7 62.35 16.86 2.08
C VAL A 7 60.86 17.06 2.39
N VAL A 8 60.02 16.06 2.15
CA VAL A 8 58.59 16.10 2.50
C VAL A 8 58.38 16.06 4.02
N PHE A 9 59.19 15.29 4.76
CA PHE A 9 59.12 15.20 6.21
C PHE A 9 59.60 16.50 6.90
N TYR A 10 60.66 17.13 6.40
CA TYR A 10 61.16 18.41 6.91
C TYR A 10 60.23 19.59 6.58
N THR A 11 59.61 19.60 5.40
CA THR A 11 58.58 20.59 5.06
C THR A 11 57.30 20.42 5.89
N LEU A 12 56.93 19.17 6.23
CA LEU A 12 55.84 18.87 7.17
C LEU A 12 56.14 19.35 8.60
N ILE A 13 57.37 19.20 9.08
CA ILE A 13 57.79 19.70 10.40
C ILE A 13 57.82 21.23 10.46
N GLN A 14 58.20 21.90 9.36
CA GLN A 14 58.15 23.36 9.28
C GLN A 14 56.70 23.90 9.25
N LEU A 15 55.78 23.20 8.60
CA LEU A 15 54.34 23.55 8.58
C LEU A 15 53.67 23.39 9.95
N ILE A 16 54.10 22.42 10.76
CA ILE A 16 53.61 22.18 12.13
C ILE A 16 53.97 23.33 13.09
N ARG A 17 55.05 24.08 12.82
CA ARG A 17 55.44 25.25 13.64
C ARG A 17 54.65 26.53 13.36
N ALA A 18 53.81 26.59 12.32
CA ALA A 18 53.23 27.84 11.84
C ALA A 18 51.87 28.23 12.45
N SER A 19 51.09 27.29 13.01
CA SER A 19 49.80 27.61 13.68
C SER A 19 49.23 26.42 14.46
N TRP A 20 48.85 26.65 15.72
CA TRP A 20 48.25 25.63 16.59
C TRP A 20 46.89 25.12 16.09
N LEU A 21 46.18 25.92 15.28
CA LEU A 21 44.85 25.62 14.74
C LEU A 21 44.91 24.56 13.63
N ASN A 22 45.98 24.55 12.84
CA ASN A 22 46.24 23.53 11.82
C ASN A 22 46.68 22.20 12.45
N THR A 23 47.39 22.25 13.58
CA THR A 23 47.83 21.07 14.32
C THR A 23 46.65 20.32 14.95
N PHE A 24 45.64 21.04 15.46
CA PHE A 24 44.41 20.45 16.01
C PHE A 24 43.50 19.86 14.92
N LEU A 25 43.40 20.51 13.76
CA LEU A 25 42.69 19.98 12.59
C LEU A 25 43.37 18.71 12.05
N PHE A 26 44.70 18.65 12.01
CA PHE A 26 45.44 17.48 11.54
C PHE A 26 45.39 16.31 12.54
N LEU A 27 45.51 16.57 13.85
CA LEU A 27 45.35 15.54 14.90
C LEU A 27 43.91 15.05 15.00
N GLY A 28 42.92 15.91 14.78
CA GLY A 28 41.50 15.52 14.71
C GLY A 28 41.19 14.63 13.50
N VAL A 29 41.77 14.93 12.34
CA VAL A 29 41.62 14.11 11.12
C VAL A 29 42.39 12.79 11.25
N ALA A 30 43.64 12.81 11.70
CA ALA A 30 44.44 11.59 11.91
C ALA A 30 43.85 10.69 13.01
N GLY A 31 43.36 11.28 14.12
CA GLY A 31 42.68 10.57 15.21
C GLY A 31 41.34 9.96 14.79
N TYR A 32 40.55 10.68 13.98
CA TYR A 32 39.30 10.16 13.42
C TYR A 32 39.55 9.02 12.41
N TYR A 33 40.58 9.13 11.56
CA TYR A 33 40.94 8.07 10.61
C TYR A 33 41.51 6.82 11.30
N LEU A 34 42.32 6.99 12.35
CA LEU A 34 42.83 5.87 13.17
C LEU A 34 41.70 5.18 13.95
N PHE A 35 40.78 5.93 14.57
CA PHE A 35 39.62 5.36 15.27
C PHE A 35 38.72 4.56 14.31
N LYS A 36 38.48 5.08 13.09
CA LYS A 36 37.63 4.44 12.08
C LYS A 36 38.29 3.24 11.39
N LEU A 37 39.63 3.20 11.32
CA LEU A 37 40.39 2.06 10.80
C LEU A 37 40.33 0.84 11.75
N PHE A 38 40.31 1.07 13.06
CA PHE A 38 40.36 0.01 14.08
C PHE A 38 39.00 -0.36 14.70
N GLN A 39 37.95 0.45 14.49
CA GLN A 39 36.58 0.17 14.93
C GLN A 39 36.03 -1.23 14.51
N PRO A 40 36.25 -1.74 13.27
CA PRO A 40 35.75 -3.06 12.89
C PRO A 40 36.62 -4.24 13.34
N TYR A 41 37.83 -3.99 13.86
CA TYR A 41 38.71 -5.05 14.42
C TYR A 41 38.38 -5.36 15.88
N PHE A 42 37.99 -4.36 16.69
CA PHE A 42 37.59 -4.55 18.09
C PHE A 42 36.21 -5.24 18.23
N LEU A 43 35.24 -4.88 17.38
CA LEU A 43 33.87 -5.44 17.46
C LEU A 43 33.72 -6.84 16.83
N ARG A 44 34.51 -7.18 15.80
CA ARG A 44 34.47 -8.53 15.18
C ARG A 44 35.30 -9.59 15.92
N SER A 45 36.31 -9.19 16.69
CA SER A 45 37.06 -10.12 17.55
C SER A 45 36.26 -10.50 18.79
N TYR A 46 35.47 -9.56 19.34
CA TYR A 46 34.60 -9.79 20.51
C TYR A 46 33.38 -10.68 20.19
N GLN A 47 32.77 -10.54 19.00
CA GLN A 47 31.63 -11.38 18.59
C GLN A 47 32.04 -12.78 18.08
N ARG A 48 33.25 -12.95 17.51
CA ARG A 48 33.76 -14.29 17.10
C ARG A 48 34.23 -15.14 18.29
N LEU A 49 34.67 -14.52 19.38
CA LEU A 49 35.01 -15.22 20.64
C LEU A 49 33.78 -15.81 21.34
N LEU A 50 32.57 -15.30 21.07
CA LEU A 50 31.33 -15.76 21.69
C LEU A 50 30.56 -16.82 20.88
N ALA A 51 30.82 -16.98 19.58
CA ALA A 51 30.02 -17.83 18.69
C ALA A 51 30.71 -19.12 18.17
N GLY A 52 31.90 -19.48 18.68
CA GLY A 52 32.75 -20.53 18.12
C GLY A 52 33.18 -21.66 19.08
N LYS A 53 32.38 -22.04 20.08
CA LYS A 53 32.67 -23.19 20.96
C LYS A 53 31.96 -24.46 20.49
N SER A 54 32.39 -25.07 19.38
CA SER A 54 32.14 -26.50 19.14
C SER A 54 32.97 -27.10 17.99
N SER A 55 33.34 -26.32 16.96
CA SER A 55 34.02 -26.86 15.78
C SER A 55 35.54 -27.04 15.92
N LEU A 56 36.18 -26.39 16.91
CA LEU A 56 37.64 -26.44 17.09
C LEU A 56 38.12 -27.70 17.83
N ARG A 57 37.27 -28.39 18.59
CA ARG A 57 37.63 -29.66 19.28
C ARG A 57 37.59 -30.89 18.36
N GLN A 58 36.82 -30.86 17.28
CA GLN A 58 36.76 -31.97 16.31
C GLN A 58 37.88 -31.92 15.27
N ALA A 59 38.35 -30.73 14.90
CA ALA A 59 39.46 -30.57 13.95
C ALA A 59 40.82 -30.98 14.55
N ILE A 60 41.00 -30.84 15.86
CA ILE A 60 42.28 -31.13 16.53
C ILE A 60 42.48 -32.65 16.77
N LYS A 61 41.41 -33.46 16.82
CA LYS A 61 41.50 -34.89 17.16
C LYS A 61 41.86 -35.82 15.98
N ARG A 62 41.76 -35.33 14.72
CA ARG A 62 42.08 -36.12 13.51
C ARG A 62 43.48 -35.88 12.95
N GLY A 63 44.23 -34.88 13.44
CA GLY A 63 45.52 -34.49 12.89
C GLY A 63 46.76 -35.17 13.48
N TRP A 64 46.61 -36.04 14.49
CA TRP A 64 47.73 -36.47 15.35
C TRP A 64 48.21 -37.92 15.17
N LYS A 65 47.84 -38.60 14.08
CA LYS A 65 48.47 -39.86 13.70
C LYS A 65 49.08 -39.73 12.31
N ASN A 66 50.40 -39.79 12.26
CA ASN A 66 51.28 -39.83 11.08
C ASN A 66 51.56 -38.49 10.41
N ARG A 67 52.67 -37.82 10.79
CA ARG A 67 53.54 -37.14 9.82
C ARG A 67 55.02 -37.23 10.21
N LYS A 68 55.76 -37.99 9.40
CA LYS A 68 57.18 -37.73 9.09
C LYS A 68 57.28 -36.36 8.40
N GLY A 69 58.34 -35.62 8.72
CA GLY A 69 58.87 -34.43 8.02
C GLY A 69 57.86 -33.46 7.38
N ILE A 70 57.61 -32.32 8.04
CA ILE A 70 56.90 -31.20 7.41
C ILE A 70 57.85 -30.53 6.41
N ASP A 71 57.51 -30.61 5.12
CA ASP A 71 58.17 -29.83 4.08
C ASP A 71 57.71 -28.36 4.14
N TRP A 72 58.51 -27.55 4.83
CA TRP A 72 58.26 -26.13 5.07
C TRP A 72 58.14 -25.30 3.78
N LYS A 73 58.74 -25.73 2.65
CA LYS A 73 58.59 -25.03 1.36
C LYS A 73 57.18 -25.16 0.80
N GLN A 74 56.57 -26.34 0.88
CA GLN A 74 55.21 -26.57 0.36
C GLN A 74 54.14 -25.84 1.20
N VAL A 75 54.32 -25.81 2.53
CA VAL A 75 53.43 -25.07 3.44
C VAL A 75 53.56 -23.56 3.21
N TRP A 76 54.78 -23.05 3.01
CA TRP A 76 55.02 -21.64 2.68
C TRP A 76 54.37 -21.25 1.35
N PHE A 77 54.54 -22.04 0.29
CA PHE A 77 53.92 -21.75 -1.02
C PHE A 77 52.40 -21.84 -0.98
N LYS A 78 51.80 -22.77 -0.24
CA LYS A 78 50.34 -22.83 -0.03
C LYS A 78 49.83 -21.63 0.78
N SER A 79 50.56 -21.21 1.82
CA SER A 79 50.21 -20.02 2.62
C SER A 79 50.37 -18.73 1.84
N VAL A 80 51.43 -18.57 1.04
CA VAL A 80 51.65 -17.39 0.18
C VAL A 80 50.62 -17.33 -0.94
N ARG A 81 50.29 -18.47 -1.57
CA ARG A 81 49.23 -18.53 -2.59
C ARG A 81 47.84 -18.28 -1.97
N GLY A 82 47.61 -18.72 -0.72
CA GLY A 82 46.42 -18.39 0.07
C GLY A 82 46.34 -16.91 0.47
N LEU A 83 47.47 -16.29 0.84
CA LEU A 83 47.60 -14.86 1.13
C LEU A 83 47.40 -14.00 -0.13
N LEU A 84 47.98 -14.40 -1.26
CA LEU A 84 47.80 -13.73 -2.56
C LEU A 84 46.35 -13.85 -3.05
N ASN A 85 45.72 -15.01 -2.89
CA ASN A 85 44.30 -15.19 -3.21
C ASN A 85 43.40 -14.39 -2.24
N GLY A 86 43.76 -14.31 -0.96
CA GLY A 86 43.14 -13.43 0.02
C GLY A 86 43.27 -11.96 -0.38
N MET A 87 44.47 -11.49 -0.74
CA MET A 87 44.73 -10.13 -1.22
C MET A 87 43.95 -9.81 -2.51
N LYS A 88 43.86 -10.75 -3.46
CA LYS A 88 43.02 -10.58 -4.67
C LYS A 88 41.54 -10.35 -4.34
N SER A 89 41.04 -10.91 -3.25
CA SER A 89 39.65 -10.71 -2.80
C SER A 89 39.43 -9.44 -1.96
N VAL A 90 40.49 -8.96 -1.28
CA VAL A 90 40.42 -7.83 -0.33
C VAL A 90 40.77 -6.51 -1.01
N LEU A 91 41.74 -6.49 -1.92
CA LEU A 91 42.21 -5.29 -2.60
C LEU A 91 41.10 -4.54 -3.36
N PRO A 92 40.21 -5.20 -4.14
CA PRO A 92 39.11 -4.50 -4.79
C PRO A 92 38.10 -3.88 -3.81
N LYS A 93 37.85 -4.55 -2.68
CA LYS A 93 36.97 -4.03 -1.62
C LYS A 93 37.58 -2.81 -0.94
N LEU A 94 38.88 -2.84 -0.66
CA LEU A 94 39.59 -1.72 -0.06
C LEU A 94 39.59 -0.50 -0.99
N LEU A 95 39.89 -0.70 -2.28
CA LEU A 95 39.83 0.36 -3.29
C LEU A 95 38.42 0.94 -3.44
N ALA A 96 37.39 0.08 -3.48
CA ALA A 96 35.99 0.52 -3.54
C ALA A 96 35.60 1.35 -2.31
N LEU A 97 36.02 0.94 -1.11
CA LEU A 97 35.74 1.66 0.13
C LEU A 97 36.39 3.05 0.14
N VAL A 98 37.68 3.12 -0.18
CA VAL A 98 38.43 4.39 -0.22
C VAL A 98 37.83 5.32 -1.26
N SER A 99 37.53 4.81 -2.46
CA SER A 99 36.88 5.57 -3.54
C SER A 99 35.54 6.16 -3.08
N LEU A 100 34.66 5.38 -2.45
CA LEU A 100 33.37 5.88 -1.96
C LEU A 100 33.52 6.97 -0.90
N ILE A 101 34.45 6.82 0.04
CA ILE A 101 34.69 7.84 1.07
C ILE A 101 35.18 9.14 0.42
N LEU A 102 36.17 9.05 -0.47
CA LEU A 102 36.72 10.22 -1.17
C LEU A 102 35.65 10.93 -1.99
N TRP A 103 34.83 10.19 -2.76
CA TRP A 103 33.73 10.76 -3.52
C TRP A 103 32.70 11.45 -2.64
N ASN A 104 32.29 10.80 -1.55
CA ASN A 104 31.31 11.36 -0.62
C ASN A 104 31.77 12.64 0.07
N VAL A 105 33.06 12.78 0.34
CA VAL A 105 33.66 14.01 0.89
C VAL A 105 33.77 15.06 -0.21
N PHE A 106 34.32 14.69 -1.37
CA PHE A 106 34.51 15.59 -2.51
C PHE A 106 33.21 16.26 -2.94
N PHE A 107 32.15 15.49 -3.19
CA PHE A 107 30.88 16.05 -3.64
C PHE A 107 30.22 16.93 -2.58
N ARG A 108 30.39 16.63 -1.29
CA ARG A 108 29.85 17.49 -0.23
C ARG A 108 30.54 18.84 -0.17
N ILE A 109 31.88 18.85 -0.20
CA ILE A 109 32.65 20.10 -0.25
C ILE A 109 32.27 20.88 -1.51
N PHE A 110 32.21 20.20 -2.66
CA PHE A 110 31.86 20.84 -3.91
C PHE A 110 30.43 21.41 -3.91
N TYR A 111 29.47 20.73 -3.28
CA TYR A 111 28.09 21.19 -3.18
C TYR A 111 27.89 22.34 -2.18
N THR A 112 28.83 22.59 -1.27
CA THR A 112 28.81 23.79 -0.41
C THR A 112 29.19 25.07 -1.16
N LEU A 113 29.77 24.96 -2.36
CA LEU A 113 30.16 26.12 -3.14
C LEU A 113 28.92 26.88 -3.65
N PRO A 114 28.86 28.22 -3.48
CA PRO A 114 27.66 29.02 -3.71
C PRO A 114 27.19 29.03 -5.18
N PHE A 115 28.10 28.80 -6.13
CA PHE A 115 27.79 28.74 -7.56
C PHE A 115 27.30 27.36 -8.04
N VAL A 116 27.48 26.32 -7.22
CA VAL A 116 27.03 24.94 -7.49
C VAL A 116 25.62 24.74 -6.94
N LYS A 117 25.34 25.26 -5.74
CA LYS A 117 24.01 25.18 -5.12
C LYS A 117 23.06 26.25 -5.67
N ARG A 118 22.57 26.06 -6.89
CA ARG A 118 21.52 26.90 -7.50
C ARG A 118 20.12 26.41 -7.12
N GLU A 119 19.82 26.31 -5.83
CA GLU A 119 18.42 26.08 -5.42
C GLU A 119 17.59 27.33 -5.73
N ARG A 120 16.40 27.15 -6.33
CA ARG A 120 15.43 28.23 -6.44
C ARG A 120 14.94 28.53 -5.02
N LYS A 121 15.23 29.73 -4.52
CA LYS A 121 14.74 30.28 -3.24
C LYS A 121 13.22 30.54 -3.22
N ARG A 122 12.42 29.64 -3.78
CA ARG A 122 10.96 29.84 -3.94
C ARG A 122 10.24 29.88 -2.57
N PHE A 123 10.85 29.31 -1.53
CA PHE A 123 10.25 29.15 -0.20
C PHE A 123 10.91 29.99 0.91
N ASP A 124 11.81 30.93 0.58
CA ASP A 124 12.40 31.84 1.58
C ASP A 124 11.34 32.77 2.23
N LYS A 125 10.11 32.81 1.70
CA LYS A 125 8.97 33.49 2.31
C LYS A 125 8.62 32.99 3.72
N GLU A 126 9.06 31.78 4.10
CA GLU A 126 8.82 31.21 5.43
C GLU A 126 10.02 31.37 6.39
N MET A 127 11.13 32.00 5.97
CA MET A 127 12.22 32.29 6.90
C MET A 127 11.74 33.34 7.91
N LYS A 128 11.33 32.85 9.08
CA LYS A 128 10.98 33.71 10.21
C LYS A 128 12.24 34.49 10.63
N PRO A 129 12.15 35.81 10.83
CA PRO A 129 13.30 36.58 11.28
C PRO A 129 13.76 36.08 12.65
N ILE A 130 14.99 36.39 13.07
CA ILE A 130 15.53 35.93 14.35
C ILE A 130 14.65 36.40 15.54
N LEU A 131 13.92 37.51 15.36
CA LEU A 131 12.97 38.06 16.31
C LEU A 131 11.63 38.35 15.61
N TYR A 132 10.59 37.62 15.99
CA TYR A 132 9.20 37.89 15.61
C TYR A 132 8.29 37.53 16.78
N PHE A 133 7.20 38.27 16.91
CA PHE A 133 6.39 38.26 18.12
C PHE A 133 4.91 38.26 17.75
N LYS A 134 4.21 37.18 18.12
CA LYS A 134 2.81 36.93 17.68
C LYS A 134 1.75 37.69 18.49
N SER A 135 2.02 37.97 19.77
CA SER A 135 1.03 38.48 20.72
C SER A 135 1.19 39.98 21.02
N TYR A 136 0.09 40.64 21.40
CA TYR A 136 0.11 42.07 21.77
C TYR A 136 1.10 42.37 22.92
N ARG A 137 1.21 41.47 23.91
CA ARG A 137 2.22 41.60 24.99
C ARG A 137 3.64 41.62 24.42
N SER A 138 3.90 40.79 23.42
CA SER A 138 5.21 40.70 22.77
C SER A 138 5.51 41.90 21.86
N PHE A 139 4.48 42.51 21.26
CA PHE A 139 4.60 43.81 20.58
C PHE A 139 5.04 44.91 21.56
N VAL A 140 4.43 44.99 22.75
CA VAL A 140 4.83 45.96 23.78
C VAL A 140 6.28 45.74 24.23
N TYR A 141 6.72 44.50 24.41
CA TYR A 141 8.13 44.22 24.74
C TYR A 141 9.09 44.62 23.60
N MET A 142 8.69 44.44 22.34
CA MET A 142 9.47 44.89 21.18
C MET A 142 9.53 46.41 21.09
N GLU A 143 8.42 47.09 21.33
CA GLU A 143 8.36 48.55 21.39
C GLU A 143 9.35 49.09 22.44
N LEU A 144 9.33 48.52 23.65
CA LEU A 144 10.25 48.89 24.72
C LEU A 144 11.71 48.59 24.34
N GLY A 145 11.98 47.41 23.75
CA GLY A 145 13.31 47.00 23.33
C GLY A 145 13.89 47.88 22.21
N PHE A 146 13.11 48.18 21.17
CA PHE A 146 13.56 49.03 20.07
C PHE A 146 13.65 50.50 20.47
N SER A 147 12.77 50.97 21.37
CA SER A 147 12.88 52.31 21.96
C SER A 147 14.15 52.44 22.82
N PHE A 148 14.54 51.38 23.53
CA PHE A 148 15.79 51.34 24.28
C PHE A 148 17.02 51.34 23.37
N ILE A 149 16.98 50.62 22.24
CA ILE A 149 18.03 50.68 21.22
C ILE A 149 18.12 52.08 20.62
N ALA A 150 16.98 52.69 20.26
CA ALA A 150 16.93 54.07 19.76
C ALA A 150 17.53 55.05 20.79
N PHE A 151 17.19 54.90 22.08
CA PHE A 151 17.73 55.70 23.17
C PHE A 151 19.26 55.60 23.26
N ILE A 152 19.79 54.38 23.25
CA ILE A 152 21.23 54.12 23.28
C ILE A 152 21.94 54.73 22.06
N LEU A 153 21.39 54.53 20.87
CA LEU A 153 21.95 55.06 19.64
C LEU A 153 21.90 56.59 19.61
N THR A 154 20.85 57.22 20.13
CA THR A 154 20.79 58.67 20.26
C THR A 154 21.87 59.19 21.21
N ASN A 155 22.03 58.57 22.39
CA ASN A 155 23.06 58.97 23.35
C ASN A 155 24.46 58.93 22.72
N TYR A 156 24.77 57.86 22.00
CA TYR A 156 26.03 57.72 21.30
C TYR A 156 26.18 58.74 20.17
N LEU A 157 25.20 58.83 19.28
CA LEU A 157 25.24 59.72 18.12
C LEU A 157 25.38 61.18 18.53
N VAL A 158 24.65 61.64 19.55
CA VAL A 158 24.74 63.02 20.01
C VAL A 158 26.04 63.29 20.78
N THR A 159 26.59 62.30 21.50
CA THR A 159 27.92 62.41 22.12
C THR A 159 29.00 62.60 21.04
N VAL A 160 28.96 61.80 19.97
CA VAL A 160 29.89 61.90 18.84
C VAL A 160 29.68 63.21 18.08
N LEU A 161 28.45 63.59 17.75
CA LEU A 161 28.14 64.85 17.06
C LEU A 161 28.62 66.06 17.86
N ARG A 162 28.45 66.06 19.19
CA ARG A 162 28.94 67.14 20.06
C ARG A 162 30.46 67.22 20.07
N ALA A 163 31.16 66.09 20.16
CA ALA A 163 32.62 66.05 20.08
C ALA A 163 33.11 66.57 18.71
N THR A 164 32.44 66.18 17.62
CA THR A 164 32.74 66.62 16.26
C THR A 164 32.46 68.11 16.06
N ILE A 165 31.29 68.62 16.47
CA ILE A 165 30.95 70.05 16.35
C ILE A 165 31.91 70.90 17.18
N ARG A 166 32.25 70.46 18.40
CA ARG A 166 33.23 71.16 19.25
C ARG A 166 34.60 71.20 18.59
N PHE A 167 35.07 70.07 18.06
CA PHE A 167 36.34 69.98 17.34
C PHE A 167 36.35 70.89 16.11
N LEU A 168 35.29 70.89 15.30
CA LEU A 168 35.16 71.74 14.12
C LEU A 168 35.11 73.24 14.49
N TYR A 169 34.34 73.61 15.50
CA TYR A 169 34.22 75.00 15.96
C TYR A 169 35.57 75.55 16.45
N PHE A 170 36.29 74.80 17.28
CA PHE A 170 37.62 75.20 17.78
C PHE A 170 38.70 75.09 16.71
N SER A 171 38.61 74.15 15.76
CA SER A 171 39.52 74.08 14.61
C SER A 171 39.39 75.31 13.71
N ILE A 172 38.17 75.82 13.49
CA ILE A 172 37.93 77.06 12.75
C ILE A 172 38.44 78.28 13.52
N TRP A 173 38.25 78.34 14.84
CA TRP A 173 38.77 79.42 15.68
C TRP A 173 40.30 79.38 15.87
N SER A 174 40.91 78.21 15.80
CA SER A 174 42.36 78.00 15.84
C SER A 174 43.10 78.70 14.69
N PHE A 175 42.41 79.02 13.59
CA PHE A 175 42.98 79.83 12.51
C PHE A 175 43.16 81.31 12.90
N LYS A 176 42.42 81.82 13.89
CA LYS A 176 42.53 83.21 14.38
C LYS A 176 43.41 83.35 15.63
N ASP A 177 43.56 82.29 16.42
CA ASP A 177 44.35 82.31 17.66
C ASP A 177 44.88 80.89 17.95
N ALA A 178 46.19 80.67 17.76
CA ALA A 178 46.83 79.35 17.82
C ALA A 178 46.83 78.73 19.23
N SER A 179 46.57 79.53 20.27
CA SER A 179 46.50 79.10 21.67
C SER A 179 45.26 78.26 22.02
N LYS A 180 44.28 78.17 21.10
CA LYS A 180 42.98 77.50 21.32
C LYS A 180 42.80 76.19 20.53
N ALA A 181 43.87 75.58 20.03
CA ALA A 181 43.80 74.30 19.33
C ALA A 181 43.34 73.17 20.29
N VAL A 182 42.31 72.42 19.92
CA VAL A 182 41.74 71.32 20.73
C VAL A 182 41.81 70.01 19.93
N ASN A 183 42.31 68.95 20.56
CA ASN A 183 42.31 67.60 19.96
C ASN A 183 40.93 66.95 20.05
N PHE A 184 40.57 66.15 19.05
CA PHE A 184 39.32 65.39 19.07
C PHE A 184 39.31 64.40 20.25
N ASP A 185 38.26 64.44 21.05
CA ASP A 185 38.13 63.57 22.22
C ASP A 185 37.76 62.15 21.79
N LEU A 186 38.76 61.27 21.69
CA LEU A 186 38.58 59.86 21.32
C LEU A 186 37.73 59.08 22.34
N ASN A 187 37.58 59.57 23.58
CA ASN A 187 36.71 58.93 24.56
C ASN A 187 35.23 59.01 24.15
N SER A 188 34.86 59.98 23.31
CA SER A 188 33.50 60.11 22.78
C SER A 188 33.06 58.92 21.92
N LEU A 189 34.00 58.16 21.34
CA LEU A 189 33.76 56.97 20.52
C LEU A 189 33.72 55.66 21.31
N LEU A 190 33.97 55.70 22.63
CA LEU A 190 33.97 54.50 23.47
C LEU A 190 32.55 53.98 23.71
N PHE A 191 32.43 52.67 23.93
CA PHE A 191 31.15 51.99 24.21
C PHE A 191 30.43 52.56 25.45
N GLN A 192 31.17 53.14 26.40
CA GLN A 192 30.58 53.80 27.59
C GLN A 192 29.69 55.00 27.23
N SER A 193 29.92 55.64 26.07
CA SER A 193 29.12 56.76 25.56
C SER A 193 27.69 56.38 25.17
N LEU A 194 27.41 55.09 24.95
CA LEU A 194 26.06 54.56 24.63
C LEU A 194 25.05 54.78 25.77
N LEU A 195 25.52 54.84 27.02
CA LEU A 195 24.67 55.00 28.21
C LEU A 195 24.78 56.41 28.83
N ASN A 196 25.35 57.38 28.12
CA ASN A 196 25.54 58.72 28.64
C ASN A 196 24.24 59.56 28.59
N VAL A 197 23.34 59.34 29.56
CA VAL A 197 22.03 60.01 29.64
C VAL A 197 22.14 61.53 29.82
N LYS A 198 23.28 62.02 30.32
CA LYS A 198 23.51 63.46 30.53
C LYS A 198 23.40 64.28 29.25
N VAL A 199 23.51 63.65 28.08
CA VAL A 199 23.42 64.27 26.76
C VAL A 199 22.08 64.96 26.52
N PHE A 200 20.98 64.44 27.08
CA PHE A 200 19.66 65.08 26.99
C PHE A 200 19.56 66.41 27.74
N TRP A 201 20.36 66.60 28.78
CA TRP A 201 20.46 67.87 29.53
C TRP A 201 21.46 68.84 28.91
N ILE A 202 22.56 68.30 28.36
CA ILE A 202 23.68 69.10 27.85
C ILE A 202 23.43 69.58 26.42
N ALA A 203 22.73 68.80 25.60
CA ALA A 203 22.44 69.11 24.19
C ALA A 203 20.98 68.76 23.81
N PRO A 204 19.98 69.34 24.50
CA PRO A 204 18.56 68.99 24.29
C PRO A 204 18.10 69.22 22.86
N ILE A 205 18.58 70.30 22.21
CA ILE A 205 18.20 70.68 20.84
C ILE A 205 18.61 69.61 19.81
N LEU A 206 19.65 68.83 20.08
CA LEU A 206 20.09 67.72 19.20
C LEU A 206 19.51 66.37 19.69
N ALA A 207 19.51 66.13 21.00
CA ALA A 207 19.11 64.86 21.58
C ALA A 207 17.61 64.57 21.39
N PHE A 208 16.71 65.52 21.68
CA PHE A 208 15.27 65.28 21.58
C PHE A 208 14.78 65.01 20.15
N PRO A 209 15.18 65.78 19.11
CA PRO A 209 14.75 65.49 17.74
C PRO A 209 15.28 64.16 17.19
N ILE A 210 16.55 63.84 17.45
CA ILE A 210 17.16 62.57 17.01
C ILE A 210 16.51 61.39 17.72
N PHE A 211 16.21 61.54 19.02
CA PHE A 211 15.51 60.51 19.78
C PHE A 211 14.08 60.29 19.26
N LEU A 212 13.31 61.37 19.03
CA LEU A 212 11.96 61.28 18.48
C LEU A 212 11.94 60.61 17.10
N LEU A 213 12.89 60.96 16.23
CA LEU A 213 13.03 60.30 14.92
C LEU A 213 13.37 58.82 15.07
N GLY A 214 14.27 58.48 16.00
CA GLY A 214 14.59 57.09 16.36
C GLY A 214 13.37 56.32 16.88
N LEU A 215 12.54 56.95 17.73
CA LEU A 215 11.30 56.37 18.25
C LEU A 215 10.28 56.11 17.14
N VAL A 216 10.11 57.03 16.19
CA VAL A 216 9.19 56.83 15.05
C VAL A 216 9.65 55.65 14.20
N ILE A 217 10.95 55.52 13.93
CA ILE A 217 11.51 54.38 13.18
C ILE A 217 11.34 53.08 13.97
N ALA A 218 11.65 53.09 15.27
CA ALA A 218 11.50 51.95 16.16
C ALA A 218 10.05 51.46 16.21
N TRP A 219 9.09 52.37 16.39
CA TRP A 219 7.68 52.06 16.41
C TRP A 219 7.21 51.53 15.06
N LYS A 220 7.53 52.22 13.96
CA LYS A 220 7.15 51.76 12.62
C LYS A 220 7.72 50.38 12.31
N SER A 221 8.96 50.10 12.71
CA SER A 221 9.59 48.78 12.54
C SER A 221 8.93 47.71 13.40
N ALA A 222 8.63 48.01 14.66
CA ALA A 222 7.90 47.14 15.57
C ALA A 222 6.48 46.83 15.04
N TRP A 223 5.77 47.85 14.54
CA TRP A 223 4.45 47.70 13.96
C TRP A 223 4.46 46.82 12.71
N ILE A 224 5.38 47.06 11.77
CA ILE A 224 5.51 46.24 10.55
C ILE A 224 5.81 44.77 10.90
N ASN A 225 6.70 44.52 11.87
CA ASN A 225 6.99 43.16 12.33
C ASN A 225 5.75 42.50 12.95
N PHE A 226 5.03 43.22 13.82
CA PHE A 226 3.81 42.72 14.43
C PHE A 226 2.72 42.47 13.38
N GLU A 227 2.44 43.41 12.48
CA GLU A 227 1.43 43.25 11.43
C GLU A 227 1.73 42.06 10.50
N GLN A 228 3.01 41.81 10.20
CA GLN A 228 3.42 40.69 9.36
C GLN A 228 3.32 39.32 10.06
N PHE A 229 3.52 39.26 11.38
CA PHE A 229 3.62 38.00 12.14
C PHE A 229 2.57 37.82 13.24
N ARG A 230 1.58 38.72 13.34
CA ARG A 230 0.47 38.64 14.30
C ARG A 230 -0.40 37.44 13.97
N ASP A 231 -0.86 36.78 15.02
CA ASP A 231 -1.85 35.72 14.91
C ASP A 231 -3.24 36.34 14.68
N TYR A 232 -3.88 36.03 13.56
CA TYR A 232 -5.19 36.57 13.21
C TYR A 232 -6.34 35.71 13.74
N ASN A 233 -6.11 34.43 14.03
CA ASN A 233 -7.20 33.43 14.07
C ASN A 233 -7.19 32.47 15.28
N ASN A 234 -6.42 32.72 16.34
CA ASN A 234 -6.42 31.86 17.54
C ASN A 234 -6.29 30.34 17.20
N ASN A 235 -5.44 29.96 16.24
CA ASN A 235 -5.30 28.58 15.74
C ASN A 235 -6.56 27.93 15.11
N GLU A 236 -7.46 28.67 14.45
CA GLU A 236 -8.36 28.04 13.47
C GLU A 236 -7.61 27.65 12.19
N GLU A 237 -8.18 26.72 11.39
CA GLU A 237 -7.56 25.85 10.36
C GLU A 237 -6.62 26.49 9.29
N GLY A 238 -6.39 27.80 9.33
CA GLY A 238 -5.40 28.52 8.53
C GLY A 238 -4.02 28.74 9.16
N ASP A 239 -3.78 28.44 10.45
CA ASP A 239 -2.42 28.54 11.07
C ASP A 239 -1.63 27.20 11.01
N ASP A 240 -2.02 26.32 10.09
CA ASP A 240 -1.35 25.05 9.85
C ASP A 240 0.10 25.25 9.42
N ARG A 241 1.01 24.66 10.19
CA ARG A 241 2.45 24.60 9.87
C ARG A 241 2.83 23.23 9.35
N PHE A 242 3.87 23.20 8.52
CA PHE A 242 4.51 21.92 8.21
C PHE A 242 4.92 21.20 9.50
N VAL A 243 4.60 19.92 9.54
CA VAL A 243 5.01 19.01 10.60
C VAL A 243 6.55 18.93 10.64
N THR A 244 7.11 19.00 11.85
CA THR A 244 8.56 18.89 12.04
C THR A 244 9.02 17.43 11.94
N VAL A 245 10.30 17.21 11.63
CA VAL A 245 10.87 15.85 11.54
C VAL A 245 10.70 15.07 12.85
N ASP A 246 10.80 15.74 14.01
CA ASP A 246 10.62 15.09 15.31
C ASP A 246 9.17 14.70 15.58
N GLU A 247 8.21 15.46 15.06
CA GLU A 247 6.79 15.07 15.09
C GLU A 247 6.52 13.87 14.19
N ILE A 248 7.09 13.83 12.98
CA ILE A 248 7.00 12.66 12.08
C ILE A 248 7.53 11.41 12.78
N ARG A 249 8.69 11.51 13.44
CA ARG A 249 9.32 10.40 14.17
C ARG A 249 8.45 9.86 15.30
N ARG A 250 7.61 10.69 15.91
CA ARG A 250 6.69 10.31 16.99
C ARG A 250 5.37 9.74 16.46
N GLN A 251 4.87 10.28 15.35
CA GLN A 251 3.56 9.94 14.80
C GLN A 251 3.58 8.69 13.92
N TYR A 252 4.63 8.53 13.11
CA TYR A 252 4.68 7.51 12.06
C TYR A 252 5.65 6.38 12.38
N LYS A 253 5.34 5.20 11.86
CA LYS A 253 6.12 4.00 12.10
C LYS A 253 7.39 4.00 11.25
N LYS A 254 8.54 3.86 11.91
CA LYS A 254 9.86 3.78 11.28
C LYS A 254 10.14 2.37 10.75
N ILE A 255 10.45 2.26 9.46
CA ILE A 255 10.80 0.99 8.79
C ILE A 255 12.11 1.12 7.99
N PRO A 256 12.89 0.04 7.81
CA PRO A 256 14.08 0.08 6.97
C PRO A 256 13.70 0.39 5.52
N ASN A 257 14.51 1.17 4.81
CA ASN A 257 14.16 1.62 3.46
C ASN A 257 14.18 0.51 2.40
N LYS A 258 14.93 -0.57 2.60
CA LYS A 258 15.02 -1.71 1.66
C LYS A 258 15.51 -2.99 2.35
N ALA A 259 15.45 -4.09 1.60
CA ALA A 259 16.03 -5.41 1.88
C ALA A 259 15.43 -6.20 3.07
N LEU A 260 15.21 -5.54 4.21
CA LEU A 260 14.75 -6.18 5.44
C LEU A 260 13.23 -6.16 5.54
N THR A 261 12.65 -7.28 5.97
CA THR A 261 11.25 -7.33 6.42
C THR A 261 11.09 -6.58 7.75
N TYR A 262 9.87 -6.12 8.04
CA TYR A 262 9.59 -5.39 9.27
C TYR A 262 8.27 -5.85 9.90
N PRO A 263 8.15 -5.77 11.24
CA PRO A 263 6.98 -6.29 11.96
C PRO A 263 5.74 -5.42 11.75
N GLY A 264 4.57 -6.04 11.83
CA GLY A 264 3.26 -5.40 11.70
C GLY A 264 2.84 -5.16 10.25
N GLU A 265 1.87 -4.27 10.07
CA GLU A 265 1.21 -4.01 8.78
C GLU A 265 2.01 -3.09 7.85
N GLY A 266 1.70 -3.21 6.56
CA GLY A 266 2.14 -2.31 5.50
C GLY A 266 1.46 -0.94 5.57
N GLY A 267 2.01 0.03 4.84
CA GLY A 267 1.52 1.40 4.83
C GLY A 267 2.11 2.21 3.69
N ALA A 268 1.68 3.46 3.58
CA ALA A 268 2.18 4.37 2.57
C ALA A 268 3.36 5.20 3.08
N PRO A 269 4.37 5.47 2.25
CA PRO A 269 5.52 6.28 2.64
C PRO A 269 5.13 7.76 2.79
N VAL A 270 5.43 8.33 3.96
CA VAL A 270 5.22 9.76 4.28
C VAL A 270 6.54 10.53 4.21
N PHE A 271 7.59 10.00 4.83
CA PHE A 271 8.90 10.64 4.91
C PHE A 271 10.03 9.62 4.80
N HIS A 272 11.15 10.02 4.22
CA HIS A 272 12.36 9.19 4.15
C HIS A 272 13.53 9.91 4.79
N GLU A 273 14.16 9.24 5.74
CA GLU A 273 15.32 9.72 6.47
C GLU A 273 16.58 8.90 6.12
N LEU A 274 17.69 9.58 5.86
CA LEU A 274 18.96 8.94 5.52
C LEU A 274 19.75 8.54 6.76
N THR A 275 20.38 7.37 6.74
CA THR A 275 21.31 6.97 7.80
C THR A 275 22.60 7.80 7.74
N HIS A 276 23.27 7.96 8.88
CA HIS A 276 24.55 8.68 8.96
C HIS A 276 25.76 7.81 8.63
N ASP A 277 25.54 6.53 8.38
CA ASP A 277 26.55 5.56 7.96
C ASP A 277 27.01 5.79 6.51
N LEU A 278 27.99 5.01 6.05
CA LEU A 278 28.50 5.16 4.69
C LEU A 278 27.41 4.93 3.63
N ALA A 279 26.43 4.06 3.87
CA ALA A 279 25.37 3.75 2.90
C ALA A 279 24.39 4.92 2.75
N GLY A 280 23.92 5.49 3.85
CA GLY A 280 23.05 6.66 3.82
C GLY A 280 23.75 7.92 3.33
N GLN A 281 25.03 8.09 3.67
CA GLN A 281 25.85 9.19 3.13
C GLN A 281 26.10 9.04 1.62
N THR A 282 26.28 7.81 1.14
CA THR A 282 26.43 7.52 -0.30
C THR A 282 25.14 7.81 -1.05
N LEU A 283 24.00 7.38 -0.52
CA LEU A 283 22.68 7.71 -1.08
C LEU A 283 22.45 9.22 -1.10
N ARG A 284 22.81 9.94 -0.03
CA ARG A 284 22.73 11.41 0.02
C ARG A 284 23.50 12.06 -1.13
N THR A 285 24.73 11.63 -1.36
CA THR A 285 25.57 12.13 -2.46
C THR A 285 24.93 11.83 -3.82
N GLN A 286 24.37 10.63 -4.01
CA GLN A 286 23.67 10.28 -5.26
C GLN A 286 22.39 11.12 -5.47
N MET A 287 21.68 11.47 -4.39
CA MET A 287 20.50 12.35 -4.45
C MET A 287 20.87 13.78 -4.84
N LEU A 288 21.97 14.31 -4.29
CA LEU A 288 22.47 15.65 -4.61
C LEU A 288 23.08 15.72 -6.02
N TRP A 289 23.72 14.63 -6.47
CA TRP A 289 24.47 14.59 -7.73
C TRP A 289 23.95 13.49 -8.66
N GLN A 290 22.86 13.82 -9.38
CA GLN A 290 22.17 12.89 -10.28
C GLN A 290 22.86 12.74 -11.65
N ASN A 291 24.10 12.23 -11.67
CA ASN A 291 24.85 11.95 -12.91
C ASN A 291 24.94 10.44 -13.18
N ARG A 292 24.48 10.00 -14.36
CA ARG A 292 24.45 8.58 -14.76
C ARG A 292 25.82 7.88 -14.71
N LYS A 293 26.90 8.56 -15.14
CA LYS A 293 28.25 7.94 -15.16
C LYS A 293 28.75 7.71 -13.73
N ILE A 294 28.66 8.74 -12.89
CA ILE A 294 29.10 8.68 -11.49
C ILE A 294 28.23 7.70 -10.69
N SER A 295 26.91 7.74 -10.86
CA SER A 295 25.98 6.82 -10.22
C SER A 295 26.35 5.35 -10.51
N ARG A 296 26.67 4.99 -11.76
CA ARG A 296 27.14 3.63 -12.09
C ARG A 296 28.42 3.24 -11.33
N TYR A 297 29.39 4.13 -11.22
CA TYR A 297 30.62 3.86 -10.46
C TYR A 297 30.34 3.67 -8.98
N VAL A 298 29.52 4.54 -8.39
CA VAL A 298 29.14 4.45 -6.97
C VAL A 298 28.35 3.17 -6.71
N THR A 299 27.34 2.82 -7.51
CA THR A 299 26.57 1.57 -7.37
C THR A 299 27.45 0.34 -7.54
N ASN A 300 28.41 0.35 -8.46
CA ASN A 300 29.36 -0.77 -8.61
C ASN A 300 30.25 -0.91 -7.37
N ALA A 301 30.72 0.20 -6.78
CA ALA A 301 31.49 0.17 -5.55
C ALA A 301 30.65 -0.34 -4.36
N GLU A 302 29.39 0.10 -4.24
CA GLU A 302 28.44 -0.42 -3.26
C GLU A 302 28.20 -1.94 -3.44
N ARG A 303 28.12 -2.41 -4.69
CA ARG A 303 27.98 -3.85 -5.01
C ARG A 303 29.21 -4.65 -4.56
N ILE A 304 30.42 -4.18 -4.84
CA ILE A 304 31.67 -4.85 -4.44
C ILE A 304 31.78 -4.96 -2.90
N LEU A 305 31.30 -3.93 -2.20
CA LEU A 305 31.29 -3.88 -0.73
C LEU A 305 30.12 -4.63 -0.10
N GLY A 306 29.15 -5.08 -0.89
CA GLY A 306 27.91 -5.68 -0.38
C GLY A 306 27.00 -4.68 0.35
N MET A 307 27.21 -3.37 0.16
CA MET A 307 26.47 -2.31 0.84
C MET A 307 24.99 -2.25 0.44
N LEU A 308 24.65 -2.77 -0.75
CA LEU A 308 23.27 -2.81 -1.24
C LEU A 308 22.32 -3.64 -0.36
N ALA A 309 22.85 -4.61 0.40
CA ALA A 309 22.09 -5.43 1.33
C ALA A 309 21.71 -4.70 2.63
N PHE A 310 22.38 -3.59 2.93
CA PHE A 310 22.11 -2.80 4.13
C PHE A 310 21.13 -1.67 3.83
N PRO A 311 20.20 -1.36 4.74
CA PRO A 311 19.32 -0.20 4.61
C PRO A 311 20.16 1.10 4.59
N SER A 312 19.98 1.93 3.57
CA SER A 312 20.62 3.25 3.44
C SER A 312 19.80 4.38 4.08
N GLY A 313 18.69 4.04 4.71
CA GLY A 313 17.73 4.98 5.27
C GLY A 313 16.56 4.27 5.93
N TYR A 314 15.61 5.07 6.39
CA TYR A 314 14.36 4.61 6.97
C TYR A 314 13.18 5.37 6.34
N TYR A 315 12.11 4.66 6.03
CA TYR A 315 10.83 5.28 5.74
C TYR A 315 10.03 5.42 7.04
N TYR A 316 9.26 6.49 7.11
CA TYR A 316 8.17 6.66 8.07
C TYR A 316 6.88 6.46 7.29
N ILE A 317 6.09 5.48 7.72
CA ILE A 317 4.89 5.04 7.01
C ILE A 317 3.63 5.37 7.81
N GLU A 318 2.57 5.69 7.07
CA GLU A 318 1.20 5.70 7.57
C GLU A 318 0.63 4.29 7.40
N ASP A 319 0.50 3.58 8.52
CA ASP A 319 -0.03 2.22 8.58
C ASP A 319 -1.47 2.19 9.09
N LYS A 320 -2.13 3.32 9.41
CA LYS A 320 -3.55 3.37 9.75
C LYS A 320 -4.44 3.38 8.50
N PRO A 321 -5.74 3.01 8.62
CA PRO A 321 -6.67 2.99 7.48
C PRO A 321 -7.13 4.41 7.12
N THR A 322 -6.18 5.26 6.74
CA THR A 322 -6.40 6.62 6.28
C THR A 322 -6.21 6.70 4.77
N ASN A 323 -7.06 7.48 4.11
CA ASN A 323 -6.96 7.69 2.67
C ASN A 323 -5.87 8.71 2.37
N LEU A 324 -5.10 8.48 1.31
CA LEU A 324 -4.02 9.37 0.88
C LEU A 324 -4.27 9.90 -0.52
N LEU A 325 -4.16 11.23 -0.66
CA LEU A 325 -4.33 11.93 -1.93
C LEU A 325 -2.97 12.44 -2.43
N GLY A 326 -2.45 11.80 -3.47
CA GLY A 326 -1.21 12.23 -4.14
C GLY A 326 -1.50 13.16 -5.32
N ILE A 327 -1.28 14.47 -5.15
CA ILE A 327 -1.49 15.46 -6.22
C ILE A 327 -0.18 15.72 -6.97
N GLY A 328 -0.21 15.68 -8.31
CA GLY A 328 0.91 16.14 -9.11
C GLY A 328 0.63 16.13 -10.61
N MET A 329 1.33 16.97 -11.37
CA MET A 329 1.25 17.03 -12.85
C MET A 329 1.95 15.84 -13.53
N THR A 330 1.68 15.58 -14.80
CA THR A 330 2.42 14.56 -15.59
C THR A 330 3.93 14.85 -15.57
N ARG A 331 4.77 13.81 -15.53
CA ARG A 331 6.25 13.87 -15.39
C ARG A 331 6.78 14.39 -14.04
N SER A 332 5.93 14.57 -13.02
CA SER A 332 6.38 14.85 -11.64
C SER A 332 7.00 13.65 -10.92
N GLY A 333 6.97 12.45 -11.52
CA GLY A 333 7.57 11.25 -10.91
C GLY A 333 6.67 10.51 -9.92
N LYS A 334 5.35 10.75 -9.87
CA LYS A 334 4.42 10.09 -8.94
C LYS A 334 4.53 8.55 -8.90
N GLY A 335 4.66 7.90 -10.06
CA GLY A 335 4.78 6.43 -10.16
C GLY A 335 6.06 5.89 -9.53
N GLU A 336 7.20 6.55 -9.78
CA GLU A 336 8.51 6.17 -9.24
C GLU A 336 8.69 6.61 -7.78
N GLY A 337 8.12 7.76 -7.40
CA GLY A 337 8.34 8.38 -6.10
C GLY A 337 7.39 7.92 -4.99
N HIS A 338 6.18 7.47 -5.32
CA HIS A 338 5.17 7.07 -4.34
C HIS A 338 4.60 5.66 -4.58
N ILE A 339 4.13 5.36 -5.79
CA ILE A 339 3.45 4.07 -6.07
C ILE A 339 4.41 2.89 -5.96
N THR A 340 5.55 2.95 -6.65
CA THR A 340 6.55 1.87 -6.62
C THR A 340 7.13 1.66 -5.21
N PRO A 341 7.51 2.71 -4.46
CA PRO A 341 7.90 2.55 -3.05
C PRO A 341 6.78 1.97 -2.17
N ALA A 342 5.52 2.37 -2.35
CA ALA A 342 4.41 1.79 -1.59
C ALA A 342 4.24 0.28 -1.85
N ILE A 343 4.32 -0.16 -3.11
CA ILE A 343 4.29 -1.58 -3.49
C ILE A 343 5.47 -2.33 -2.82
N GLU A 344 6.67 -1.76 -2.85
CA GLU A 344 7.88 -2.34 -2.25
C GLU A 344 7.79 -2.45 -0.72
N ILE A 345 7.31 -1.39 -0.06
CA ILE A 345 7.13 -1.32 1.39
C ILE A 345 6.11 -2.35 1.85
N ASN A 346 4.90 -2.32 1.28
CA ASN A 346 3.81 -3.22 1.66
C ASN A 346 4.18 -4.69 1.52
N SER A 347 4.92 -5.04 0.47
CA SER A 347 5.33 -6.43 0.25
C SER A 347 6.47 -6.90 1.15
N ARG A 348 7.13 -6.02 1.93
CA ARG A 348 8.11 -6.37 2.98
C ARG A 348 7.51 -6.46 4.39
N ALA A 349 6.28 -6.02 4.59
CA ALA A 349 5.60 -6.19 5.86
C ALA A 349 5.52 -7.68 6.24
N GLU A 350 5.57 -7.98 7.53
CA GLU A 350 5.33 -9.33 8.04
C GLU A 350 3.86 -9.73 7.86
N LEU A 351 2.95 -8.79 8.16
CA LEU A 351 1.52 -8.86 7.83
C LEU A 351 1.31 -8.21 6.46
N LYS A 352 1.38 -9.04 5.42
CA LYS A 352 1.30 -8.60 4.03
C LYS A 352 -0.14 -8.27 3.64
N PRO A 353 -0.44 -7.04 3.19
CA PRO A 353 -1.75 -6.70 2.67
C PRO A 353 -1.96 -7.32 1.28
N SER A 354 -3.22 -7.51 0.91
CA SER A 354 -3.61 -7.73 -0.48
C SER A 354 -3.69 -6.37 -1.19
N MET A 355 -3.33 -6.29 -2.47
CA MET A 355 -3.20 -5.01 -3.18
C MET A 355 -3.93 -5.01 -4.52
N VAL A 356 -4.67 -3.94 -4.81
CA VAL A 356 -5.18 -3.66 -6.16
C VAL A 356 -4.49 -2.43 -6.68
N ILE A 357 -3.78 -2.57 -7.80
CA ILE A 357 -2.98 -1.50 -8.40
C ILE A 357 -3.61 -1.11 -9.73
N ALA A 358 -4.16 0.10 -9.80
CA ALA A 358 -4.56 0.69 -11.06
C ALA A 358 -3.31 1.09 -11.85
N ASP A 359 -3.03 0.36 -12.94
CA ASP A 359 -1.82 0.50 -13.74
C ASP A 359 -2.17 0.62 -15.24
N PRO A 360 -2.68 1.80 -15.69
CA PRO A 360 -3.16 1.98 -17.07
C PRO A 360 -2.16 1.62 -18.17
N LYS A 361 -0.86 1.57 -17.85
CA LYS A 361 0.21 1.26 -18.81
C LYS A 361 0.88 -0.09 -18.59
N GLY A 362 0.53 -0.80 -17.52
CA GLY A 362 1.20 -2.06 -17.15
C GLY A 362 2.66 -1.90 -16.70
N GLU A 363 3.15 -0.68 -16.47
CA GLU A 363 4.56 -0.40 -16.13
C GLU A 363 4.91 -0.98 -14.75
N HIS A 364 4.00 -0.87 -13.79
CA HIS A 364 4.20 -1.39 -12.43
C HIS A 364 4.11 -2.91 -12.40
N TYR A 365 3.17 -3.51 -13.15
CA TYR A 365 3.07 -4.96 -13.31
C TYR A 365 4.38 -5.53 -13.85
N GLN A 366 4.87 -5.01 -14.97
CA GLN A 366 6.10 -5.46 -15.61
C GLN A 366 7.32 -5.31 -14.69
N ALA A 367 7.42 -4.20 -13.96
CA ALA A 367 8.55 -3.93 -13.08
C ALA A 367 8.56 -4.80 -11.80
N SER A 368 7.38 -5.12 -11.25
CA SER A 368 7.27 -5.71 -9.91
C SER A 368 6.84 -7.18 -9.88
N TYR A 369 6.40 -7.78 -11.00
CA TYR A 369 5.95 -9.18 -11.09
C TYR A 369 6.88 -10.17 -10.36
N LYS A 370 8.16 -10.22 -10.77
CA LYS A 370 9.14 -11.17 -10.20
C LYS A 370 9.35 -10.94 -8.71
N LEU A 371 9.39 -9.67 -8.29
CA LEU A 371 9.58 -9.30 -6.89
C LEU A 371 8.39 -9.77 -6.04
N MET A 372 7.16 -9.56 -6.50
CA MET A 372 5.95 -9.98 -5.79
C MET A 372 5.85 -11.50 -5.69
N ARG A 373 6.14 -12.23 -6.78
CA ARG A 373 6.18 -13.70 -6.79
C ARG A 373 7.22 -14.24 -5.81
N GLN A 374 8.44 -13.70 -5.80
CA GLN A 374 9.48 -14.06 -4.81
C GLN A 374 9.05 -13.76 -3.37
N ARG A 375 8.26 -12.71 -3.16
CA ARG A 375 7.69 -12.35 -1.86
C ARG A 375 6.46 -13.19 -1.50
N GLY A 376 6.08 -14.18 -2.32
CA GLY A 376 5.00 -15.12 -2.03
C GLY A 376 3.59 -14.58 -2.29
N TYR A 377 3.46 -13.51 -3.08
CA TYR A 377 2.17 -13.05 -3.56
C TYR A 377 1.65 -13.94 -4.69
N GLU A 378 0.33 -14.13 -4.70
CA GLU A 378 -0.40 -14.54 -5.89
C GLU A 378 -0.60 -13.29 -6.77
N VAL A 379 0.04 -13.27 -7.94
CA VAL A 379 0.05 -12.10 -8.82
C VAL A 379 -0.91 -12.35 -9.98
N ASN A 380 -1.95 -11.53 -10.07
CA ASN A 380 -2.95 -11.58 -11.12
C ASN A 380 -2.96 -10.24 -11.89
N VAL A 381 -3.32 -10.30 -13.17
CA VAL A 381 -3.42 -9.11 -14.03
C VAL A 381 -4.73 -9.16 -14.81
N LEU A 382 -5.54 -8.12 -14.69
CA LEU A 382 -6.70 -7.89 -15.53
C LEU A 382 -6.31 -6.88 -16.61
N SER A 383 -5.97 -7.37 -17.80
CA SER A 383 -5.45 -6.55 -18.90
C SER A 383 -6.41 -6.45 -20.06
N PHE A 384 -6.79 -5.21 -20.38
CA PHE A 384 -7.51 -4.86 -21.61
C PHE A 384 -6.56 -4.40 -22.73
N GLN A 385 -5.25 -4.33 -22.44
CA GLN A 385 -4.23 -4.08 -23.46
C GLN A 385 -3.85 -5.36 -24.19
N ASN A 386 -3.73 -6.48 -23.47
CA ASN A 386 -3.51 -7.80 -24.04
C ASN A 386 -4.38 -8.83 -23.31
N MET A 387 -5.55 -9.12 -23.88
CA MET A 387 -6.58 -9.95 -23.24
C MET A 387 -6.21 -11.45 -23.22
N ASP A 388 -5.35 -11.91 -24.15
CA ASP A 388 -4.90 -13.31 -24.18
C ASP A 388 -4.05 -13.68 -22.96
N TRP A 389 -3.40 -12.68 -22.35
CA TRP A 389 -2.54 -12.83 -21.15
C TRP A 389 -3.17 -12.17 -19.92
N SER A 390 -4.49 -11.98 -19.93
CA SER A 390 -5.25 -11.46 -18.79
C SER A 390 -5.86 -12.61 -18.00
N MET A 391 -6.08 -12.38 -16.70
CA MET A 391 -7.02 -13.18 -15.94
C MET A 391 -8.43 -13.02 -16.53
N SER A 392 -9.23 -14.08 -16.43
CA SER A 392 -10.65 -14.07 -16.76
C SER A 392 -11.49 -13.73 -15.53
N HIS A 393 -12.57 -12.99 -15.72
CA HIS A 393 -13.52 -12.70 -14.66
C HIS A 393 -14.97 -12.67 -15.18
N ASN A 394 -15.79 -13.58 -14.66
CA ASN A 394 -17.22 -13.60 -14.93
C ASN A 394 -17.94 -12.69 -13.92
N PHE A 395 -18.55 -11.61 -14.40
CA PHE A 395 -19.29 -10.64 -13.59
C PHE A 395 -20.56 -11.19 -12.93
N LEU A 396 -21.00 -12.39 -13.32
CA LEU A 396 -22.11 -13.09 -12.67
C LEU A 396 -21.62 -14.13 -11.64
N ALA A 397 -20.31 -14.26 -11.41
CA ALA A 397 -19.74 -15.30 -10.54
C ALA A 397 -20.26 -15.26 -9.10
N LEU A 398 -20.41 -14.06 -8.50
CA LEU A 398 -20.99 -13.92 -7.15
C LEU A 398 -22.45 -14.37 -7.11
N ALA A 399 -23.22 -14.03 -8.15
CA ALA A 399 -24.61 -14.45 -8.27
C ALA A 399 -24.74 -15.97 -8.45
N ILE A 400 -23.86 -16.58 -9.25
CA ILE A 400 -23.77 -18.03 -9.44
C ILE A 400 -23.41 -18.74 -8.13
N ALA A 401 -22.42 -18.24 -7.39
CA ALA A 401 -22.02 -18.80 -6.10
C ALA A 401 -23.17 -18.73 -5.08
N ALA A 402 -23.90 -17.61 -5.04
CA ALA A 402 -25.09 -17.47 -4.22
C ALA A 402 -26.23 -18.41 -4.66
N ALA A 403 -26.43 -18.57 -5.97
CA ALA A 403 -27.47 -19.43 -6.55
C ALA A 403 -27.22 -20.91 -6.23
N LYS A 404 -25.98 -21.38 -6.38
CA LYS A 404 -25.57 -22.74 -6.00
C LYS A 404 -25.84 -23.06 -4.53
N LYS A 405 -25.76 -22.05 -3.66
CA LYS A 405 -26.07 -22.20 -2.23
C LYS A 405 -27.57 -22.11 -1.91
N GLY A 406 -28.40 -21.68 -2.86
CA GLY A 406 -29.85 -21.50 -2.66
C GLY A 406 -30.25 -20.11 -2.17
N TYR A 407 -29.34 -19.14 -2.16
CA TYR A 407 -29.63 -17.77 -1.71
C TYR A 407 -30.32 -16.93 -2.80
N TYR A 408 -31.58 -17.23 -3.11
CA TYR A 408 -32.32 -16.60 -4.21
C TYR A 408 -32.33 -15.06 -4.15
N GLU A 409 -32.54 -14.47 -2.97
CA GLU A 409 -32.59 -13.01 -2.78
C GLU A 409 -31.23 -12.34 -2.99
N LYS A 410 -30.14 -12.99 -2.52
CA LYS A 410 -28.77 -12.53 -2.77
C LYS A 410 -28.42 -12.64 -4.24
N THR A 411 -28.83 -13.73 -4.90
CA THR A 411 -28.65 -13.90 -6.34
C THR A 411 -29.31 -12.76 -7.11
N GLN A 412 -30.58 -12.41 -6.82
CA GLN A 412 -31.25 -11.27 -7.44
C GLN A 412 -30.52 -9.96 -7.19
N THR A 413 -30.05 -9.73 -5.96
CA THR A 413 -29.27 -8.54 -5.60
C THR A 413 -27.98 -8.43 -6.42
N TYR A 414 -27.20 -9.52 -6.54
CA TYR A 414 -25.94 -9.52 -7.30
C TYR A 414 -26.15 -9.39 -8.81
N VAL A 415 -27.19 -10.02 -9.37
CA VAL A 415 -27.54 -9.85 -10.80
C VAL A 415 -27.96 -8.40 -11.06
N ASN A 416 -28.80 -7.82 -10.21
CA ASN A 416 -29.23 -6.43 -10.35
C ASN A 416 -28.06 -5.45 -10.21
N ALA A 417 -27.12 -5.69 -9.28
CA ALA A 417 -25.92 -4.88 -9.14
C ALA A 417 -25.04 -4.90 -10.41
N ALA A 418 -24.86 -6.08 -11.01
CA ALA A 418 -24.15 -6.20 -12.29
C ALA A 418 -24.88 -5.43 -13.41
N ALA A 419 -26.21 -5.54 -13.48
CA ALA A 419 -27.02 -4.81 -14.46
C ALA A 419 -26.94 -3.29 -14.27
N GLU A 420 -27.09 -2.79 -13.05
CA GLU A 420 -27.00 -1.35 -12.75
C GLU A 420 -25.64 -0.75 -13.09
N SER A 421 -24.56 -1.51 -12.96
CA SER A 421 -23.23 -1.07 -13.36
C SER A 421 -23.05 -1.02 -14.89
N ILE A 422 -23.75 -1.88 -15.64
CA ILE A 422 -23.74 -1.86 -17.11
C ILE A 422 -24.62 -0.70 -17.62
N TYR A 423 -25.73 -0.41 -16.92
CA TYR A 423 -26.68 0.65 -17.24
C TYR A 423 -26.69 1.74 -16.14
N PRO A 424 -25.58 2.49 -15.97
CA PRO A 424 -25.44 3.46 -14.90
C PRO A 424 -26.40 4.64 -15.11
N LYS A 425 -26.88 5.21 -13.99
CA LYS A 425 -27.66 6.46 -14.02
C LYS A 425 -26.76 7.61 -14.47
N GLN A 426 -27.20 8.41 -15.43
CA GLN A 426 -26.46 9.62 -15.83
C GLN A 426 -26.39 10.67 -14.71
N LYS A 427 -25.25 11.38 -14.62
CA LYS A 427 -25.08 12.50 -13.69
C LYS A 427 -26.05 13.63 -14.04
N GLY A 428 -26.92 13.98 -13.09
CA GLY A 428 -27.99 14.97 -13.27
C GLY A 428 -29.41 14.39 -13.28
N GLY A 429 -29.53 13.05 -13.28
CA GLY A 429 -30.79 12.33 -13.33
C GLY A 429 -31.33 12.21 -14.76
N GLU A 430 -31.69 10.99 -15.16
CA GLU A 430 -32.47 10.79 -16.38
C GLU A 430 -33.93 11.17 -16.11
N LYS A 431 -34.57 11.91 -17.02
CA LYS A 431 -35.99 12.26 -16.93
C LYS A 431 -36.73 11.69 -18.15
N GLY A 432 -37.94 11.19 -17.93
CA GLY A 432 -38.82 10.71 -19.00
C GLY A 432 -38.37 9.37 -19.60
N ASN A 433 -38.46 9.25 -20.93
CA ASN A 433 -38.30 7.99 -21.65
C ASN A 433 -36.93 7.30 -21.43
N ALA A 434 -35.86 8.07 -21.21
CA ALA A 434 -34.53 7.50 -20.97
C ALA A 434 -34.47 6.64 -19.70
N GLU A 435 -35.09 7.12 -18.60
CA GLU A 435 -35.13 6.36 -17.35
C GLU A 435 -35.99 5.09 -17.49
N TYR A 436 -37.08 5.18 -18.26
CA TYR A 436 -37.92 4.03 -18.60
C TYR A 436 -37.14 2.95 -19.37
N PHE A 437 -36.45 3.32 -20.45
CA PHE A 437 -35.66 2.36 -21.24
C PHE A 437 -34.50 1.78 -20.44
N ARG A 438 -33.85 2.57 -19.59
CA ARG A 438 -32.77 2.09 -18.71
C ARG A 438 -33.30 1.07 -17.68
N LYS A 439 -34.39 1.38 -16.96
CA LYS A 439 -35.01 0.45 -16.00
C LYS A 439 -35.51 -0.82 -16.68
N SER A 440 -36.17 -0.69 -17.84
CA SER A 440 -36.66 -1.83 -18.61
C SER A 440 -35.52 -2.72 -19.11
N SER A 441 -34.38 -2.13 -19.51
CA SER A 441 -33.17 -2.87 -19.90
C SER A 441 -32.57 -3.66 -18.72
N ILE A 442 -32.56 -3.07 -17.52
CA ILE A 442 -32.11 -3.76 -16.29
C ILE A 442 -33.02 -4.94 -15.97
N SER A 443 -34.34 -4.75 -15.97
CA SER A 443 -35.29 -5.83 -15.71
C SER A 443 -35.20 -6.94 -16.76
N LEU A 444 -35.03 -6.60 -18.05
CA LEU A 444 -34.84 -7.61 -19.09
C LEU A 444 -33.52 -8.39 -18.90
N PHE A 445 -32.42 -7.71 -18.55
CA PHE A 445 -31.15 -8.35 -18.23
C PHE A 445 -31.30 -9.31 -17.04
N ASN A 446 -31.98 -8.87 -15.97
CA ASN A 446 -32.26 -9.69 -14.80
C ASN A 446 -33.09 -10.92 -15.19
N ALA A 447 -34.15 -10.74 -15.99
CA ALA A 447 -35.03 -11.81 -16.44
C ALA A 447 -34.28 -12.90 -17.22
N LEU A 448 -33.47 -12.51 -18.21
CA LEU A 448 -32.69 -13.46 -19.01
C LEU A 448 -31.62 -14.16 -18.18
N THR A 449 -30.98 -13.44 -17.27
CA THR A 449 -29.98 -14.04 -16.37
C THR A 449 -30.63 -15.06 -15.43
N MET A 450 -31.79 -14.76 -14.86
CA MET A 450 -32.55 -15.68 -14.01
C MET A 450 -33.07 -16.89 -14.78
N ALA A 451 -33.49 -16.71 -16.04
CA ALA A 451 -33.89 -17.82 -16.90
C ALA A 451 -32.70 -18.76 -17.21
N LEU A 452 -31.50 -18.21 -17.44
CA LEU A 452 -30.29 -19.03 -17.59
C LEU A 452 -29.92 -19.76 -16.29
N MET A 453 -30.10 -19.12 -15.12
CA MET A 453 -29.89 -19.76 -13.82
C MET A 453 -30.88 -20.89 -13.56
N ASP A 454 -32.14 -20.73 -13.94
CA ASP A 454 -33.15 -21.79 -13.85
C ASP A 454 -32.74 -22.99 -14.70
N ARG A 455 -32.46 -22.75 -15.99
CA ARG A 455 -31.99 -23.79 -16.90
C ARG A 455 -30.76 -24.52 -16.34
N ALA A 456 -29.76 -23.77 -15.88
CA ALA A 456 -28.53 -24.34 -15.36
C ALA A 456 -28.78 -25.19 -14.10
N ASN A 457 -29.66 -24.74 -13.21
CA ASN A 457 -30.02 -25.49 -12.01
C ASN A 457 -30.75 -26.80 -12.36
N GLU A 458 -31.61 -26.80 -13.38
CA GLU A 458 -32.32 -28.01 -13.81
C GLU A 458 -31.42 -29.00 -14.53
N THR A 459 -30.59 -28.54 -15.48
CA THR A 459 -29.74 -29.46 -16.22
C THR A 459 -28.61 -30.02 -15.36
N TYR A 460 -28.12 -29.25 -14.38
CA TYR A 460 -27.20 -29.76 -13.36
C TYR A 460 -27.81 -30.92 -12.55
N GLN A 461 -29.09 -30.80 -12.16
CA GLN A 461 -29.80 -31.89 -11.48
C GLN A 461 -30.00 -33.13 -12.37
N ASN A 462 -30.00 -32.93 -13.69
CA ASN A 462 -30.12 -33.99 -14.69
C ASN A 462 -28.76 -34.52 -15.20
N GLY A 463 -27.63 -34.13 -14.58
CA GLY A 463 -26.30 -34.68 -14.87
C GLY A 463 -25.41 -33.85 -15.80
N GLU A 464 -25.75 -32.59 -16.10
CA GLU A 464 -24.87 -31.67 -16.84
C GLU A 464 -23.99 -30.86 -15.86
N ASP A 465 -22.79 -31.35 -15.58
CA ASP A 465 -21.89 -30.78 -14.57
C ASP A 465 -21.44 -29.33 -14.87
N ASP A 466 -21.31 -28.98 -16.15
CA ASP A 466 -20.87 -27.66 -16.63
C ASP A 466 -22.02 -26.67 -16.85
N ALA A 467 -23.25 -27.04 -16.52
CA ALA A 467 -24.44 -26.21 -16.71
C ALA A 467 -24.31 -24.80 -16.13
N TRP A 468 -23.70 -24.67 -14.94
CA TRP A 468 -23.51 -23.38 -14.28
C TRP A 468 -22.47 -22.48 -14.96
N ASP A 469 -21.52 -23.05 -15.72
CA ASP A 469 -20.51 -22.28 -16.45
C ASP A 469 -21.11 -21.58 -17.68
N THR A 470 -22.34 -21.96 -18.08
CA THR A 470 -23.07 -21.31 -19.17
C THR A 470 -23.63 -19.93 -18.79
N ILE A 471 -23.69 -19.58 -17.50
CA ILE A 471 -24.24 -18.31 -17.03
C ILE A 471 -23.19 -17.20 -17.17
N THR A 472 -23.22 -16.51 -18.31
CA THR A 472 -22.27 -15.44 -18.64
C THR A 472 -22.99 -14.30 -19.36
N ILE A 473 -22.47 -13.07 -19.25
CA ILE A 473 -23.02 -11.90 -19.98
C ILE A 473 -23.02 -12.14 -21.50
N PRO A 474 -21.97 -12.71 -22.12
CA PRO A 474 -22.01 -13.09 -23.53
C PRO A 474 -23.19 -14.01 -23.88
N ASN A 475 -23.52 -14.99 -23.02
CA ASN A 475 -24.64 -15.89 -23.26
C ASN A 475 -26.00 -15.20 -23.03
N VAL A 476 -26.11 -14.26 -22.09
CA VAL A 476 -27.28 -13.37 -21.95
C VAL A 476 -27.48 -12.54 -23.23
N ALA A 477 -26.40 -11.98 -23.78
CA ALA A 477 -26.43 -11.21 -25.02
C ALA A 477 -26.84 -12.07 -26.22
N LYS A 478 -26.30 -13.29 -26.34
CA LYS A 478 -26.69 -14.26 -27.38
C LYS A 478 -28.15 -14.68 -27.25
N PHE A 479 -28.62 -14.93 -26.02
CA PHE A 479 -30.03 -15.24 -25.75
C PHE A 479 -30.91 -14.11 -26.29
N LEU A 480 -30.66 -12.85 -25.90
CA LEU A 480 -31.42 -11.71 -26.40
C LEU A 480 -31.33 -11.57 -27.93
N ALA A 481 -30.13 -11.74 -28.51
CA ALA A 481 -29.93 -11.60 -29.95
C ALA A 481 -30.73 -12.64 -30.75
N THR A 482 -30.73 -13.90 -30.32
CA THR A 482 -31.42 -14.99 -31.03
C THR A 482 -32.93 -14.94 -30.80
N MET A 483 -33.39 -14.81 -29.56
CA MET A 483 -34.82 -14.88 -29.25
C MET A 483 -35.55 -13.54 -29.42
N GLY A 484 -34.85 -12.42 -29.28
CA GLY A 484 -35.43 -11.09 -29.43
C GLY A 484 -35.63 -10.66 -30.88
N SER A 485 -34.87 -11.21 -31.83
CA SER A 485 -35.01 -10.89 -33.27
C SER A 485 -36.02 -11.77 -34.01
N GLU A 486 -36.37 -12.94 -33.47
CA GLU A 486 -37.28 -13.89 -34.10
C GLU A 486 -38.72 -13.64 -33.66
N GLU A 487 -39.65 -13.68 -34.62
CA GLU A 487 -41.08 -13.59 -34.38
C GLU A 487 -41.76 -14.89 -34.82
N VAL A 488 -42.71 -15.36 -34.03
CA VAL A 488 -43.45 -16.60 -34.25
C VAL A 488 -44.96 -16.33 -34.23
N PHE A 489 -45.72 -17.10 -35.00
CA PHE A 489 -47.17 -17.09 -34.92
C PHE A 489 -47.63 -18.02 -33.80
N VAL A 490 -48.53 -17.54 -32.95
CA VAL A 490 -49.11 -18.33 -31.86
C VAL A 490 -50.63 -18.40 -31.98
N ASP A 491 -51.20 -19.55 -31.62
CA ASP A 491 -52.64 -19.75 -31.58
C ASP A 491 -53.27 -19.16 -30.30
N GLY A 492 -54.59 -19.35 -30.12
CA GLY A 492 -55.32 -18.90 -28.93
C GLY A 492 -54.89 -19.57 -27.62
N ALA A 493 -54.15 -20.67 -27.67
CA ALA A 493 -53.58 -21.37 -26.50
C ALA A 493 -52.13 -20.92 -26.21
N GLY A 494 -51.51 -20.17 -27.12
CA GLY A 494 -50.14 -19.69 -27.00
C GLY A 494 -49.08 -20.64 -27.56
N GLU A 495 -49.48 -21.69 -28.26
CA GLU A 495 -48.58 -22.66 -28.90
C GLU A 495 -48.08 -22.14 -30.24
N ILE A 496 -46.84 -22.49 -30.61
CA ILE A 496 -46.21 -22.02 -31.85
C ILE A 496 -46.81 -22.75 -33.06
N VAL A 497 -47.32 -22.00 -34.03
CA VAL A 497 -47.85 -22.51 -35.30
C VAL A 497 -46.89 -22.13 -36.43
N GLU A 498 -46.16 -23.10 -36.98
CA GLU A 498 -45.16 -22.85 -38.03
C GLU A 498 -45.78 -22.40 -39.36
N ASN A 499 -46.96 -22.92 -39.71
CA ASN A 499 -47.68 -22.60 -40.95
C ASN A 499 -49.17 -22.37 -40.69
N PRO A 500 -49.58 -21.15 -40.32
CA PRO A 500 -51.00 -20.85 -40.06
C PRO A 500 -51.82 -20.95 -41.35
N SER A 501 -52.94 -21.68 -41.30
CA SER A 501 -53.93 -21.68 -42.38
C SER A 501 -54.68 -20.34 -42.42
N ARG A 502 -55.16 -19.89 -43.59
CA ARG A 502 -55.85 -18.57 -43.76
C ARG A 502 -57.06 -18.36 -42.83
N GLU A 503 -57.64 -19.44 -42.31
CA GLU A 503 -58.82 -19.43 -41.44
C GLU A 503 -58.47 -19.49 -39.94
N GLN A 504 -57.20 -19.73 -39.60
CA GLN A 504 -56.76 -19.89 -38.22
C GLN A 504 -56.40 -18.53 -37.61
N GLN A 505 -57.08 -18.14 -36.53
CA GLN A 505 -56.75 -16.92 -35.80
C GLN A 505 -55.42 -17.10 -35.06
N VAL A 506 -54.36 -16.52 -35.61
CA VAL A 506 -53.03 -16.50 -35.00
C VAL A 506 -52.60 -15.08 -34.70
N SER A 507 -51.87 -14.90 -33.59
CA SER A 507 -51.24 -13.64 -33.22
C SER A 507 -49.73 -13.73 -33.42
N LYS A 508 -49.10 -12.65 -33.85
CA LYS A 508 -47.65 -12.58 -34.01
C LYS A 508 -47.03 -12.13 -32.68
N LYS A 509 -46.10 -12.92 -32.13
CA LYS A 509 -45.38 -12.58 -30.91
C LYS A 509 -43.88 -12.75 -31.11
N SER A 510 -43.07 -12.00 -30.36
CA SER A 510 -41.64 -12.26 -30.29
C SER A 510 -41.39 -13.61 -29.61
N LYS A 511 -40.41 -14.37 -30.12
CA LYS A 511 -40.04 -15.69 -29.60
C LYS A 511 -39.64 -15.63 -28.11
N ILE A 512 -39.03 -14.53 -27.68
CA ILE A 512 -38.69 -14.30 -26.27
C ILE A 512 -39.93 -14.20 -25.38
N THR A 513 -41.00 -13.54 -25.84
CA THR A 513 -42.27 -13.46 -25.12
C THR A 513 -42.90 -14.83 -24.97
N VAL A 514 -42.88 -15.64 -26.04
CA VAL A 514 -43.38 -17.02 -26.02
C VAL A 514 -42.57 -17.89 -25.05
N TYR A 515 -41.25 -17.71 -25.02
CA TYR A 515 -40.38 -18.42 -24.07
C TYR A 515 -40.79 -18.16 -22.60
N PHE A 516 -41.02 -16.89 -22.23
CA PHE A 516 -41.45 -16.54 -20.86
C PHE A 516 -42.90 -16.94 -20.57
N ASP A 517 -43.80 -16.87 -21.56
CA ASP A 517 -45.17 -17.40 -21.44
C ASP A 517 -45.15 -18.91 -21.13
N ASN A 518 -44.30 -19.68 -21.81
CA ASN A 518 -44.11 -21.12 -21.56
C ASN A 518 -43.48 -21.37 -20.19
N LEU A 519 -42.45 -20.61 -19.83
CA LEU A 519 -41.79 -20.71 -18.53
C LEU A 519 -42.78 -20.47 -17.37
N ARG A 520 -43.72 -19.54 -17.55
CA ARG A 520 -44.81 -19.30 -16.60
C ARG A 520 -45.77 -20.48 -16.48
N GLN A 521 -46.19 -21.08 -17.59
CA GLN A 521 -47.05 -22.27 -17.58
C GLN A 521 -46.37 -23.45 -16.89
N ILE A 522 -45.07 -23.66 -17.15
CA ILE A 522 -44.28 -24.71 -16.49
C ILE A 522 -44.19 -24.44 -14.99
N ASN A 523 -43.97 -23.19 -14.58
CA ASN A 523 -43.86 -22.83 -13.17
C ASN A 523 -45.16 -23.05 -12.36
N GLN A 524 -46.32 -23.02 -13.02
CA GLN A 524 -47.60 -23.40 -12.41
C GLN A 524 -47.70 -24.91 -12.13
N LYS A 525 -47.05 -25.74 -12.95
CA LYS A 525 -47.02 -27.20 -12.80
C LYS A 525 -45.90 -27.64 -11.85
N GLN A 526 -44.70 -27.08 -12.03
CA GLN A 526 -43.51 -27.38 -11.25
C GLN A 526 -42.83 -26.08 -10.83
N PHE A 527 -43.06 -25.70 -9.57
CA PHE A 527 -42.53 -24.46 -9.03
C PHE A 527 -41.00 -24.46 -8.95
N SER A 528 -40.40 -23.43 -9.53
CA SER A 528 -39.00 -23.04 -9.33
C SER A 528 -38.96 -21.56 -8.95
N LYS A 529 -38.18 -21.23 -7.91
CA LYS A 529 -38.03 -19.85 -7.47
C LYS A 529 -37.32 -19.00 -8.53
N PHE A 530 -36.34 -19.56 -9.25
CA PHE A 530 -35.66 -18.87 -10.35
C PHE A 530 -36.63 -18.55 -11.49
N ARG A 531 -37.53 -19.48 -11.84
CA ARG A 531 -38.59 -19.21 -12.85
C ARG A 531 -39.50 -18.07 -12.45
N GLN A 532 -39.96 -18.08 -11.19
CA GLN A 532 -40.81 -17.02 -10.67
C GLN A 532 -40.10 -15.66 -10.76
N MET A 533 -38.83 -15.59 -10.36
CA MET A 533 -38.04 -14.36 -10.45
C MET A 533 -37.87 -13.90 -11.90
N ALA A 534 -37.58 -14.82 -12.81
CA ALA A 534 -37.41 -14.54 -14.23
C ALA A 534 -38.71 -13.97 -14.86
N ASP A 535 -39.87 -14.57 -14.58
CA ASP A 535 -41.18 -14.10 -15.06
C ASP A 535 -41.53 -12.70 -14.51
N ILE A 536 -41.30 -12.45 -13.23
CA ILE A 536 -41.59 -11.15 -12.60
C ILE A 536 -40.76 -10.03 -13.26
N GLU A 537 -39.45 -10.26 -13.43
CA GLU A 537 -38.56 -9.29 -14.06
C GLU A 537 -38.87 -9.11 -15.56
N PHE A 538 -39.24 -10.19 -16.26
CA PHE A 538 -39.62 -10.08 -17.67
C PHE A 538 -40.88 -9.21 -17.82
N ARG A 539 -41.91 -9.44 -17.00
CA ARG A 539 -43.13 -8.62 -16.99
C ARG A 539 -42.83 -7.17 -16.63
N ALA A 540 -41.87 -6.92 -15.73
CA ALA A 540 -41.40 -5.58 -15.41
C ALA A 540 -40.78 -4.86 -16.61
N SER A 541 -40.09 -5.60 -17.48
CA SER A 541 -39.56 -5.05 -18.75
C SER A 541 -40.61 -4.94 -19.87
N ASP A 542 -41.64 -5.80 -19.84
CA ASP A 542 -42.66 -5.97 -20.88
C ASP A 542 -43.92 -5.09 -20.67
N PHE A 543 -43.89 -4.14 -19.73
CA PHE A 543 -45.04 -3.24 -19.47
C PHE A 543 -45.35 -2.25 -20.60
N GLY A 544 -44.46 -2.13 -21.60
CA GLY A 544 -44.68 -1.30 -22.79
C GLY A 544 -45.45 -2.04 -23.89
N GLY A 545 -46.21 -1.32 -24.72
CA GLY A 545 -46.87 -1.90 -25.90
C GLY A 545 -45.86 -2.49 -26.91
N ASP A 546 -46.32 -3.28 -27.87
CA ASP A 546 -45.44 -4.01 -28.81
C ASP A 546 -44.45 -3.10 -29.55
N GLU A 547 -44.82 -1.84 -29.86
CA GLU A 547 -43.93 -0.85 -30.47
C GLU A 547 -42.71 -0.48 -29.60
N THR A 548 -42.84 -0.56 -28.28
CA THR A 548 -41.77 -0.19 -27.34
C THR A 548 -40.82 -1.33 -27.00
N LYS A 549 -41.21 -2.58 -27.26
CA LYS A 549 -40.39 -3.78 -26.95
C LYS A 549 -39.09 -3.81 -27.73
N GLY A 550 -39.16 -3.52 -29.04
CA GLY A 550 -37.96 -3.44 -29.89
C GLY A 550 -36.96 -2.38 -29.40
N ASN A 551 -37.45 -1.26 -28.88
CA ASN A 551 -36.60 -0.20 -28.32
C ASN A 551 -35.94 -0.63 -27.00
N VAL A 552 -36.65 -1.38 -26.15
CA VAL A 552 -36.07 -1.97 -24.92
C VAL A 552 -34.98 -2.99 -25.28
N TYR A 553 -35.22 -3.86 -26.27
CA TYR A 553 -34.23 -4.87 -26.68
C TYR A 553 -32.97 -4.21 -27.27
N SER A 554 -33.15 -3.19 -28.10
CA SER A 554 -32.04 -2.40 -28.66
C SER A 554 -31.25 -1.64 -27.58
N SER A 555 -31.96 -1.03 -26.62
CA SER A 555 -31.33 -0.32 -25.49
C SER A 555 -30.53 -1.28 -24.61
N MET A 556 -31.08 -2.46 -24.31
CA MET A 556 -30.36 -3.49 -23.56
C MET A 556 -29.14 -3.96 -24.35
N MET A 557 -29.30 -4.33 -25.63
CA MET A 557 -28.20 -4.79 -26.47
C MET A 557 -27.04 -3.78 -26.52
N THR A 558 -27.34 -2.47 -26.59
CA THR A 558 -26.33 -1.41 -26.58
C THR A 558 -25.39 -1.49 -25.38
N GLY A 559 -25.90 -1.85 -24.19
CA GLY A 559 -25.08 -1.99 -22.98
C GLY A 559 -24.22 -3.26 -22.93
N ILE A 560 -24.66 -4.35 -23.55
CA ILE A 560 -23.97 -5.65 -23.49
C ILE A 560 -23.25 -6.06 -24.78
N ASN A 561 -23.38 -5.28 -25.86
CA ASN A 561 -22.75 -5.58 -27.16
C ASN A 561 -21.23 -5.72 -27.07
N LEU A 562 -20.58 -4.99 -26.16
CA LEU A 562 -19.14 -5.10 -25.92
C LEU A 562 -18.72 -6.53 -25.53
N PHE A 563 -19.58 -7.27 -24.83
CA PHE A 563 -19.32 -8.64 -24.39
C PHE A 563 -19.49 -9.68 -25.51
N LEU A 564 -20.04 -9.30 -26.66
CA LEU A 564 -20.10 -10.17 -27.83
C LEU A 564 -18.79 -10.20 -28.63
N GLN A 565 -17.89 -9.24 -28.41
CA GLN A 565 -16.56 -9.27 -29.04
C GLN A 565 -15.76 -10.47 -28.52
N ASP A 566 -15.18 -11.26 -29.41
CA ASP A 566 -14.51 -12.53 -29.07
C ASP A 566 -13.49 -12.43 -27.94
N ASN A 567 -12.68 -11.37 -27.93
CA ASN A 567 -11.66 -11.12 -26.90
C ASN A 567 -12.28 -10.81 -25.53
N VAL A 568 -13.32 -9.97 -25.47
CA VAL A 568 -14.04 -9.64 -24.24
C VAL A 568 -14.87 -10.83 -23.76
N ALA A 569 -15.51 -11.54 -24.68
CA ALA A 569 -16.28 -12.76 -24.39
C ALA A 569 -15.40 -13.81 -23.71
N LYS A 570 -14.23 -14.12 -24.30
CA LYS A 570 -13.26 -15.06 -23.70
C LYS A 570 -12.80 -14.62 -22.31
N LEU A 571 -12.50 -13.33 -22.13
CA LEU A 571 -12.07 -12.78 -20.85
C LEU A 571 -13.17 -12.84 -19.78
N THR A 572 -14.45 -12.72 -20.16
CA THR A 572 -15.58 -12.63 -19.23
C THR A 572 -16.39 -13.91 -19.05
N SER A 573 -16.01 -14.99 -19.74
CA SER A 573 -16.74 -16.27 -19.67
C SER A 573 -16.33 -17.16 -18.49
N LYS A 574 -15.15 -16.96 -17.92
CA LYS A 574 -14.65 -17.74 -16.76
C LYS A 574 -14.17 -16.84 -15.65
N ASN A 575 -14.12 -17.38 -14.43
CA ASN A 575 -13.61 -16.66 -13.27
C ASN A 575 -12.30 -17.28 -12.79
N SER A 576 -11.23 -16.49 -12.77
CA SER A 576 -9.89 -16.96 -12.36
C SER A 576 -9.63 -16.81 -10.87
N ILE A 577 -10.35 -15.91 -10.21
CA ILE A 577 -10.13 -15.57 -8.80
C ILE A 577 -11.44 -15.55 -8.02
N ASP A 578 -11.43 -16.16 -6.84
CA ASP A 578 -12.47 -15.91 -5.85
C ASP A 578 -12.29 -14.49 -5.27
N LEU A 579 -13.25 -13.59 -5.50
CA LEU A 579 -13.18 -12.20 -5.06
C LEU A 579 -13.15 -12.09 -3.52
N GLU A 580 -13.85 -12.99 -2.83
CA GLU A 580 -13.92 -13.01 -1.37
C GLU A 580 -12.58 -13.45 -0.76
N SER A 581 -11.80 -14.29 -1.46
CA SER A 581 -10.47 -14.72 -1.03
C SER A 581 -9.44 -13.58 -0.98
N PHE A 582 -9.75 -12.42 -1.55
CA PHE A 582 -8.84 -11.28 -1.57
C PHE A 582 -8.58 -10.71 -0.16
N GLY A 583 -9.64 -10.47 0.61
CA GLY A 583 -9.59 -10.06 2.01
C GLY A 583 -9.71 -11.23 3.00
N PHE A 584 -10.36 -12.33 2.60
CA PHE A 584 -10.60 -13.51 3.44
C PHE A 584 -10.05 -14.77 2.77
N PRO A 585 -8.72 -14.97 2.76
CA PRO A 585 -8.09 -16.06 2.00
C PRO A 585 -8.40 -17.46 2.53
N ARG A 586 -8.99 -17.58 3.73
CA ARG A 586 -9.37 -18.85 4.34
C ARG A 586 -10.78 -18.76 4.90
N ARG A 587 -11.68 -19.60 4.39
CA ARG A 587 -13.09 -19.59 4.73
C ARG A 587 -13.62 -21.00 4.76
N LEU A 588 -14.36 -21.30 5.81
CA LEU A 588 -15.08 -22.54 5.99
C LEU A 588 -16.58 -22.25 5.78
N SER A 589 -17.24 -23.03 4.93
CA SER A 589 -18.68 -23.05 4.77
C SER A 589 -19.16 -24.48 4.95
N VAL A 590 -20.07 -24.72 5.90
CA VAL A 590 -20.62 -26.05 6.19
C VAL A 590 -22.12 -26.00 6.09
N LYS A 591 -22.71 -26.83 5.22
CA LYS A 591 -24.16 -26.99 5.12
C LYS A 591 -24.65 -28.00 6.14
N LEU A 592 -25.50 -27.55 7.06
CA LEU A 592 -26.06 -28.40 8.10
C LEU A 592 -27.52 -28.71 7.79
N ARG A 593 -27.91 -29.98 7.92
CA ARG A 593 -29.25 -30.46 7.58
C ARG A 593 -29.81 -31.30 8.73
N SER A 594 -31.04 -31.03 9.14
CA SER A 594 -31.77 -31.89 10.09
C SER A 594 -32.53 -33.03 9.41
N SER A 595 -32.76 -32.95 8.10
CA SER A 595 -33.47 -33.96 7.32
C SER A 595 -32.98 -33.99 5.88
N THR A 596 -33.17 -35.14 5.22
CA THR A 596 -32.97 -35.30 3.78
C THR A 596 -34.07 -34.64 2.95
N ASN A 597 -35.26 -34.42 3.53
CA ASN A 597 -36.34 -33.72 2.85
C ASN A 597 -36.18 -32.20 2.98
N SER A 598 -35.99 -31.53 1.85
CA SER A 598 -35.81 -30.07 1.76
C SER A 598 -37.03 -29.25 2.17
N GLN A 599 -38.23 -29.85 2.22
CA GLN A 599 -39.45 -29.18 2.65
C GLN A 599 -39.59 -29.12 4.18
N LEU A 600 -38.87 -29.98 4.91
CA LEU A 600 -38.89 -29.96 6.37
C LEU A 600 -38.05 -28.79 6.89
N LYS A 601 -38.55 -28.16 7.95
CA LYS A 601 -37.85 -27.04 8.59
C LYS A 601 -36.50 -27.52 9.12
N ASN A 602 -35.43 -26.88 8.66
CA ASN A 602 -34.09 -27.16 9.15
C ASN A 602 -33.90 -26.57 10.56
N GLU A 603 -33.65 -27.43 11.55
CA GLU A 603 -33.55 -27.05 12.97
C GLU A 603 -32.28 -26.25 13.30
N PHE A 604 -31.24 -26.34 12.45
CA PHE A 604 -30.00 -25.59 12.62
C PHE A 604 -30.11 -24.11 12.22
N ARG A 605 -31.18 -23.71 11.51
CA ARG A 605 -31.35 -22.32 11.04
C ARG A 605 -31.32 -21.33 12.20
N HIS A 606 -30.53 -20.27 12.05
CA HIS A 606 -30.34 -19.21 13.05
C HIS A 606 -29.81 -19.70 14.41
N LYS A 607 -29.22 -20.90 14.46
CA LYS A 607 -28.57 -21.41 15.67
C LYS A 607 -27.12 -20.97 15.73
N THR A 608 -26.64 -20.77 16.95
CA THR A 608 -25.27 -20.35 17.23
C THR A 608 -24.39 -21.56 17.49
N ALA A 609 -23.30 -21.72 16.76
CA ALA A 609 -22.31 -22.76 16.98
C ALA A 609 -20.99 -22.17 17.50
N LYS A 610 -20.20 -23.00 18.16
CA LYS A 610 -18.82 -22.73 18.55
C LYS A 610 -17.90 -23.53 17.64
N VAL A 611 -17.08 -22.82 16.86
CA VAL A 611 -16.07 -23.40 15.98
C VAL A 611 -14.74 -23.45 16.74
N THR A 612 -14.15 -24.65 16.81
CA THR A 612 -12.81 -24.86 17.36
C THR A 612 -11.97 -25.54 16.30
N ILE A 613 -10.77 -25.00 16.03
CA ILE A 613 -9.81 -25.59 15.09
C ILE A 613 -8.55 -25.93 15.86
N THR A 614 -8.21 -27.21 15.87
CA THR A 614 -7.04 -27.74 16.58
C THR A 614 -6.06 -28.36 15.60
N GLY A 615 -4.77 -28.25 15.89
CA GLY A 615 -3.74 -28.87 15.05
C GLY A 615 -2.48 -29.16 15.86
N LEU A 616 -1.57 -29.93 15.27
CA LEU A 616 -0.29 -30.25 15.89
C LEU A 616 0.76 -29.19 15.54
N LYS A 617 1.43 -28.65 16.56
CA LYS A 617 2.54 -27.72 16.39
C LYS A 617 3.83 -28.32 16.95
N LYS A 618 4.86 -28.37 16.11
CA LYS A 618 6.21 -28.80 16.51
C LYS A 618 6.86 -27.76 17.42
N TRP A 619 7.22 -28.18 18.63
CA TRP A 619 7.96 -27.38 19.61
C TRP A 619 9.31 -28.05 19.89
N GLY A 620 10.30 -27.77 19.04
CA GLY A 620 11.57 -28.48 19.06
C GLY A 620 11.40 -29.93 18.64
N LYS A 621 11.57 -30.88 19.58
CA LYS A 621 11.36 -32.33 19.35
C LYS A 621 10.00 -32.86 19.80
N VAL A 622 9.18 -32.04 20.47
CA VAL A 622 7.87 -32.45 21.00
C VAL A 622 6.77 -31.83 20.17
N GLU A 623 5.78 -32.63 19.78
CA GLU A 623 4.55 -32.13 19.14
C GLU A 623 3.50 -31.88 20.22
N LYS A 624 2.92 -30.68 20.21
CA LYS A 624 1.82 -30.30 21.12
C LYS A 624 0.58 -29.96 20.30
N LYS A 625 -0.59 -30.41 20.78
CA LYS A 625 -1.88 -29.99 20.26
C LYS A 625 -2.12 -28.52 20.65
N VAL A 626 -2.43 -27.69 19.67
CA VAL A 626 -2.67 -26.25 19.84
C VAL A 626 -4.03 -25.91 19.24
N ASP A 627 -4.81 -25.12 19.97
CA ASP A 627 -6.05 -24.53 19.47
C ASP A 627 -5.69 -23.27 18.68
N TYR A 628 -5.84 -23.33 17.35
CA TYR A 628 -5.63 -22.18 16.47
C TYR A 628 -6.84 -21.25 16.51
N VAL A 629 -8.03 -21.82 16.62
CA VAL A 629 -9.29 -21.11 16.87
C VAL A 629 -9.95 -21.79 18.05
N LYS A 630 -10.29 -21.03 19.09
CA LYS A 630 -10.87 -21.57 20.33
C LYS A 630 -12.29 -21.07 20.54
N GLN A 631 -13.26 -21.96 20.38
CA GLN A 631 -14.69 -21.71 20.63
C GLN A 631 -15.20 -20.39 20.01
N ALA A 632 -14.79 -20.10 18.77
CA ALA A 632 -15.24 -18.92 18.06
C ALA A 632 -16.73 -19.05 17.72
N THR A 633 -17.51 -18.03 18.03
CA THR A 633 -18.95 -18.03 17.80
C THR A 633 -19.25 -17.81 16.32
N ALA A 634 -20.05 -18.68 15.71
CA ALA A 634 -20.56 -18.55 14.34
C ALA A 634 -22.07 -18.78 14.31
N LEU A 635 -22.78 -18.06 13.44
CA LEU A 635 -24.23 -18.20 13.28
C LEU A 635 -24.53 -19.00 12.00
N VAL A 636 -25.43 -19.97 12.10
CA VAL A 636 -26.01 -20.64 10.93
C VAL A 636 -27.06 -19.73 10.30
N ASP A 637 -26.99 -19.52 8.99
CA ASP A 637 -27.93 -18.66 8.29
C ASP A 637 -29.30 -19.31 8.04
N GLY A 638 -30.17 -18.59 7.32
CA GLY A 638 -31.52 -19.04 6.98
C GLY A 638 -31.57 -20.25 6.04
N GLU A 639 -30.52 -20.49 5.24
CA GLU A 639 -30.43 -21.64 4.33
C GLU A 639 -29.76 -22.85 4.98
N GLY A 640 -29.20 -22.69 6.19
CA GLY A 640 -28.55 -23.77 6.94
C GLY A 640 -27.05 -23.84 6.76
N TYR A 641 -26.40 -22.80 6.22
CA TYR A 641 -24.95 -22.73 6.12
C TYR A 641 -24.35 -22.04 7.34
N LEU A 642 -23.32 -22.67 7.90
CA LEU A 642 -22.38 -22.04 8.81
C LEU A 642 -21.19 -21.55 8.00
N THR A 643 -20.99 -20.25 7.92
CA THR A 643 -19.81 -19.66 7.27
C THR A 643 -18.92 -18.98 8.30
N TYR A 644 -17.63 -19.31 8.28
CA TYR A 644 -16.64 -18.81 9.23
C TYR A 644 -15.33 -18.43 8.52
N ALA A 645 -14.83 -17.22 8.75
CA ALA A 645 -13.55 -16.78 8.20
C ALA A 645 -12.40 -17.11 9.17
N ILE A 646 -11.33 -17.72 8.65
CA ILE A 646 -10.23 -18.24 9.47
C ILE A 646 -9.04 -17.29 9.40
N GLU A 647 -8.83 -16.51 10.46
CA GLU A 647 -7.71 -15.56 10.58
C GLU A 647 -6.32 -16.20 10.71
N PRO A 648 -6.08 -17.27 11.50
CA PRO A 648 -4.74 -17.83 11.62
C PRO A 648 -4.34 -18.72 10.44
N LYS A 649 -3.04 -18.81 10.18
CA LYS A 649 -2.47 -19.85 9.29
C LYS A 649 -2.57 -21.20 10.00
N LEU A 650 -3.15 -22.18 9.32
CA LEU A 650 -3.34 -23.52 9.85
C LEU A 650 -2.15 -24.43 9.46
N PRO A 651 -1.84 -25.47 10.26
CA PRO A 651 -0.84 -26.49 9.91
C PRO A 651 -1.34 -27.37 8.74
N ASP A 652 -0.51 -28.32 8.31
CA ASP A 652 -0.83 -29.18 7.16
C ASP A 652 -1.97 -30.16 7.47
N GLN A 653 -2.10 -30.59 8.73
CA GLN A 653 -3.23 -31.38 9.22
C GLN A 653 -3.87 -30.69 10.43
N PHE A 654 -5.19 -30.55 10.39
CA PHE A 654 -5.96 -29.95 11.47
C PHE A 654 -7.36 -30.56 11.58
N THR A 655 -7.96 -30.46 12.76
CA THR A 655 -9.31 -30.94 13.04
C THR A 655 -10.21 -29.75 13.36
N VAL A 656 -11.37 -29.72 12.72
CA VAL A 656 -12.41 -28.73 12.98
C VAL A 656 -13.51 -29.40 13.81
N THR A 657 -13.96 -28.70 14.86
CA THR A 657 -15.06 -29.11 15.72
C THR A 657 -16.10 -28.00 15.75
N ILE A 658 -17.34 -28.34 15.41
CA ILE A 658 -18.50 -27.45 15.44
C ILE A 658 -19.42 -27.94 16.55
N ASP A 659 -19.53 -27.17 17.62
CA ASP A 659 -20.30 -27.51 18.82
C ASP A 659 -21.51 -26.56 18.97
N PHE A 660 -22.72 -27.11 19.03
CA PHE A 660 -23.96 -26.35 19.18
C PHE A 660 -24.35 -26.08 20.64
N ASN A 661 -23.54 -26.46 21.62
CA ASN A 661 -23.77 -26.17 23.03
C ASN A 661 -23.49 -24.69 23.35
N HIS A 662 -24.47 -23.83 23.02
CA HIS A 662 -24.43 -22.38 23.25
C HIS A 662 -25.70 -21.89 23.97
N LYS A 663 -25.55 -20.89 24.85
CA LYS A 663 -26.66 -20.34 25.66
C LYS A 663 -27.81 -19.80 24.79
N ASN A 664 -27.47 -19.14 23.68
CA ASN A 664 -28.44 -18.59 22.72
C ASN A 664 -29.34 -19.64 22.05
N ASN A 665 -28.97 -20.93 22.11
CA ASN A 665 -29.77 -22.00 21.51
C ASN A 665 -30.91 -22.50 22.43
N GLY A 666 -31.03 -21.97 23.65
CA GLY A 666 -32.13 -22.31 24.57
C GLY A 666 -32.20 -23.80 24.92
N HIS A 667 -33.37 -24.40 24.75
CA HIS A 667 -33.64 -25.84 24.92
C HIS A 667 -33.74 -26.59 23.58
N SER A 668 -33.12 -26.06 22.52
CA SER A 668 -33.19 -26.68 21.19
C SER A 668 -32.48 -28.04 21.19
N PRO A 669 -33.04 -29.08 20.53
CA PRO A 669 -32.44 -30.42 20.46
C PRO A 669 -31.06 -30.44 19.76
N VAL A 670 -30.75 -29.41 18.98
CA VAL A 670 -29.43 -29.26 18.34
C VAL A 670 -28.29 -29.05 19.35
N ARG A 671 -28.56 -28.69 20.62
CA ARG A 671 -27.50 -28.34 21.59
C ARG A 671 -26.54 -29.47 21.90
N ASP A 672 -26.99 -30.71 21.79
CA ASP A 672 -26.19 -31.89 22.09
C ASP A 672 -25.42 -32.39 20.86
N GLN A 673 -25.54 -31.71 19.72
CA GLN A 673 -24.91 -32.10 18.47
C GLN A 673 -23.53 -31.45 18.30
N VAL A 674 -22.56 -32.28 17.94
CA VAL A 674 -21.18 -31.88 17.67
C VAL A 674 -20.75 -32.52 16.35
N PHE A 675 -20.23 -31.71 15.43
CA PHE A 675 -19.68 -32.18 14.16
C PHE A 675 -18.17 -32.07 14.17
N GLN A 676 -17.48 -33.13 13.77
CA GLN A 676 -16.02 -33.15 13.67
C GLN A 676 -15.55 -33.68 12.32
N PHE A 677 -14.56 -33.00 11.75
CA PHE A 677 -13.89 -33.45 10.54
C PHE A 677 -12.40 -33.09 10.59
N SER A 678 -11.59 -33.95 9.99
CA SER A 678 -10.17 -33.72 9.76
C SER A 678 -9.98 -33.11 8.37
N ALA A 679 -8.99 -32.23 8.26
CA ALA A 679 -8.63 -31.58 7.01
C ALA A 679 -7.11 -31.65 6.81
N GLU A 680 -6.69 -32.03 5.60
CA GLU A 680 -5.28 -32.18 5.22
C GLU A 680 -4.95 -31.40 3.95
N LYS A 681 -3.86 -30.65 3.98
CA LYS A 681 -3.33 -29.92 2.83
C LYS A 681 -2.67 -30.89 1.85
N VAL A 682 -3.26 -31.04 0.67
CA VAL A 682 -2.70 -31.85 -0.41
C VAL A 682 -1.94 -30.95 -1.38
N TYR A 683 -0.67 -31.29 -1.63
CA TYR A 683 0.21 -30.54 -2.52
C TYR A 683 0.34 -31.22 -3.88
N ARG A 684 0.49 -30.42 -4.95
CA ARG A 684 0.69 -30.94 -6.30
C ARG A 684 1.95 -31.78 -6.40
N LYS A 685 1.87 -32.84 -7.21
CA LYS A 685 2.98 -33.78 -7.47
C LYS A 685 3.31 -33.77 -8.96
N ASP A 686 4.60 -33.77 -9.25
CA ASP A 686 5.16 -34.06 -10.57
C ASP A 686 5.90 -35.40 -10.46
N GLY A 687 5.23 -36.46 -10.91
CA GLY A 687 5.63 -37.85 -10.63
C GLY A 687 5.67 -38.15 -9.13
N ASP A 688 6.83 -38.61 -8.64
CA ASP A 688 7.06 -38.91 -7.22
C ASP A 688 7.48 -37.69 -6.38
N SER A 689 7.70 -36.53 -7.02
CA SER A 689 8.22 -35.32 -6.36
C SER A 689 7.14 -34.25 -6.20
N LEU A 690 7.24 -33.43 -5.14
CA LEU A 690 6.32 -32.30 -4.95
C LEU A 690 6.64 -31.18 -5.94
N GLU A 691 5.63 -30.67 -6.63
CA GLU A 691 5.76 -29.52 -7.51
C GLU A 691 6.05 -28.26 -6.67
N LEU A 692 7.18 -27.61 -6.93
CA LEU A 692 7.61 -26.41 -6.22
C LEU A 692 7.37 -25.16 -7.05
N ASP A 693 6.81 -24.13 -6.42
CA ASP A 693 6.63 -22.81 -7.02
C ASP A 693 7.97 -22.25 -7.50
N GLU A 694 8.04 -21.84 -8.77
CA GLU A 694 9.27 -21.42 -9.44
C GLU A 694 10.04 -20.34 -8.67
N TYR A 695 9.32 -19.42 -8.02
CA TYR A 695 9.89 -18.25 -7.36
C TYR A 695 10.15 -18.48 -5.88
N THR A 696 9.19 -19.05 -5.16
CA THR A 696 9.28 -19.23 -3.70
C THR A 696 9.94 -20.54 -3.30
N LYS A 697 10.06 -21.50 -4.21
CA LYS A 697 10.55 -22.87 -3.99
C LYS A 697 9.77 -23.62 -2.88
N LYS A 698 8.52 -23.23 -2.66
CA LYS A 698 7.58 -23.88 -1.73
C LYS A 698 6.64 -24.80 -2.50
N PRO A 699 6.15 -25.89 -1.88
CA PRO A 699 5.19 -26.77 -2.52
C PRO A 699 3.89 -26.01 -2.83
N ILE A 700 3.30 -26.30 -3.99
CA ILE A 700 2.05 -25.69 -4.44
C ILE A 700 0.87 -26.46 -3.85
N LEU A 701 0.05 -25.78 -3.04
CA LEU A 701 -1.19 -26.34 -2.51
C LEU A 701 -2.14 -26.60 -3.68
N ASP A 702 -2.68 -27.81 -3.76
CA ASP A 702 -3.63 -28.22 -4.78
C ASP A 702 -5.06 -28.05 -4.26
N HIS A 703 -5.41 -28.80 -3.21
CA HIS A 703 -6.69 -28.75 -2.54
C HIS A 703 -6.54 -29.14 -1.06
N ILE A 704 -7.62 -29.03 -0.30
CA ILE A 704 -7.69 -29.59 1.06
C ILE A 704 -8.59 -30.81 1.00
N ASP A 705 -8.04 -31.94 1.42
CA ASP A 705 -8.78 -33.17 1.59
C ASP A 705 -9.50 -33.16 2.94
N ILE A 706 -10.76 -33.59 2.96
CA ILE A 706 -11.64 -33.50 4.12
C ILE A 706 -12.15 -34.91 4.44
N THR A 707 -11.95 -35.34 5.67
CA THR A 707 -12.45 -36.62 6.16
C THR A 707 -13.34 -36.41 7.37
N ILE A 708 -14.59 -36.83 7.27
CA ILE A 708 -15.54 -36.72 8.39
C ILE A 708 -15.19 -37.74 9.46
N LEU A 709 -15.05 -37.27 10.70
CA LEU A 709 -14.79 -38.13 11.85
C LEU A 709 -16.14 -38.59 12.40
N LYS A 710 -16.57 -39.78 12.00
CA LYS A 710 -17.81 -40.38 12.52
C LYS A 710 -17.58 -40.92 13.93
N THR A 711 -18.41 -40.52 14.88
CA THR A 711 -18.45 -41.14 16.21
C THR A 711 -19.34 -42.38 16.14
N GLN A 712 -19.05 -43.43 16.92
CA GLN A 712 -19.79 -44.71 16.88
C GLN A 712 -21.30 -44.58 17.25
N GLU A 713 -21.74 -43.43 17.76
CA GLU A 713 -23.14 -43.12 18.13
C GLU A 713 -23.88 -42.26 17.08
N ASP A 714 -23.24 -41.84 15.98
CA ASP A 714 -23.73 -40.84 15.02
C ASP A 714 -24.67 -41.41 13.92
N THR A 715 -25.65 -42.25 14.27
CA THR A 715 -26.63 -42.74 13.27
C THR A 715 -27.57 -41.66 12.70
N GLN A 716 -27.55 -40.44 13.26
CA GLN A 716 -28.36 -39.29 12.82
C GLN A 716 -27.56 -38.19 12.09
N ASN A 717 -26.24 -38.34 11.92
CA ASN A 717 -25.42 -37.31 11.30
C ASN A 717 -25.56 -37.33 9.76
N LEU A 718 -26.20 -36.28 9.21
CA LEU A 718 -26.43 -36.12 7.77
C LEU A 718 -25.30 -35.36 7.05
N LEU A 719 -24.24 -34.98 7.76
CA LEU A 719 -23.12 -34.25 7.17
C LEU A 719 -22.36 -35.14 6.18
N GLN A 720 -22.22 -34.66 4.95
CA GLN A 720 -21.42 -35.30 3.91
C GLN A 720 -20.19 -34.43 3.58
N GLU A 721 -19.15 -35.04 3.00
CA GLU A 721 -17.94 -34.30 2.61
C GLU A 721 -18.27 -33.20 1.59
N SER A 722 -19.24 -33.45 0.70
CA SER A 722 -19.76 -32.47 -0.25
C SER A 722 -20.51 -31.28 0.39
N ASP A 723 -20.89 -31.37 1.67
CA ASP A 723 -21.50 -30.26 2.40
C ASP A 723 -20.47 -29.28 2.99
N ILE A 724 -19.17 -29.63 2.94
CA ILE A 724 -18.08 -28.85 3.51
C ILE A 724 -17.28 -28.20 2.38
N GLU A 725 -17.35 -26.88 2.30
CA GLU A 725 -16.52 -26.08 1.41
C GLU A 725 -15.43 -25.39 2.25
N LEU A 726 -14.17 -25.67 1.95
CA LEU A 726 -13.04 -25.04 2.62
C LEU A 726 -12.11 -24.38 1.60
N ILE A 727 -12.26 -23.07 1.46
CA ILE A 727 -11.37 -22.25 0.64
C ILE A 727 -10.16 -21.89 1.49
N TYR A 728 -8.95 -22.13 0.98
CA TYR A 728 -7.73 -21.90 1.73
C TYR A 728 -6.57 -21.40 0.87
N SER A 729 -5.96 -20.29 1.30
CA SER A 729 -4.70 -19.80 0.78
C SER A 729 -3.86 -19.15 1.89
N ASP A 730 -2.56 -19.38 1.86
CA ASP A 730 -1.58 -18.67 2.70
C ASP A 730 -0.92 -17.48 1.98
N LYS A 731 -1.23 -17.29 0.69
CA LYS A 731 -0.61 -16.28 -0.19
C LYS A 731 -1.49 -15.01 -0.21
N PRO A 732 -0.96 -13.82 0.10
CA PRO A 732 -1.66 -12.56 -0.17
C PRO A 732 -1.78 -12.35 -1.68
N LYS A 733 -2.79 -11.58 -2.11
CA LYS A 733 -3.07 -11.37 -3.53
C LYS A 733 -2.66 -9.97 -3.98
N ILE A 734 -2.18 -9.86 -5.21
CA ILE A 734 -2.02 -8.57 -5.88
C ILE A 734 -2.64 -8.63 -7.27
N ILE A 735 -3.47 -7.63 -7.58
CA ILE A 735 -4.20 -7.52 -8.85
C ILE A 735 -3.77 -6.23 -9.53
N TYR A 736 -3.24 -6.33 -10.75
CA TYR A 736 -2.93 -5.18 -11.58
C TYR A 736 -4.05 -4.96 -12.58
N LEU A 737 -4.62 -3.75 -12.61
CA LEU A 737 -5.67 -3.35 -13.54
C LEU A 737 -5.05 -2.55 -14.67
N VAL A 738 -4.91 -3.18 -15.84
CA VAL A 738 -4.28 -2.59 -17.02
C VAL A 738 -5.35 -2.16 -18.00
N THR A 739 -5.67 -0.86 -17.98
CA THR A 739 -6.66 -0.22 -18.85
C THR A 739 -5.99 0.73 -19.84
N PRO A 740 -5.99 0.40 -21.15
CA PRO A 740 -5.35 1.24 -22.15
C PRO A 740 -6.07 2.60 -22.22
N PRO A 741 -5.36 3.74 -22.09
CA PRO A 741 -5.97 5.06 -21.92
C PRO A 741 -6.75 5.55 -23.15
N ASN A 742 -6.52 4.94 -24.32
CA ASN A 742 -7.19 5.24 -25.58
C ASN A 742 -8.48 4.43 -25.81
N ARG A 743 -8.84 3.48 -24.92
CA ARG A 743 -10.06 2.67 -25.03
C ARG A 743 -10.92 2.82 -23.78
N THR A 744 -11.73 3.87 -23.79
CA THR A 744 -12.59 4.21 -22.65
C THR A 744 -13.77 3.25 -22.50
N GLU A 745 -14.10 2.47 -23.53
CA GLU A 745 -15.18 1.48 -23.50
C GLU A 745 -14.99 0.41 -22.41
N TYR A 746 -13.75 0.11 -22.01
CA TYR A 746 -13.46 -0.88 -20.97
C TYR A 746 -13.51 -0.33 -19.54
N ASN A 747 -13.62 0.99 -19.36
CA ASN A 747 -13.61 1.59 -18.02
C ASN A 747 -14.80 1.13 -17.17
N GLY A 748 -15.96 0.89 -17.80
CA GLY A 748 -17.14 0.34 -17.12
C GLY A 748 -16.89 -1.05 -16.56
N ILE A 749 -16.23 -1.91 -17.34
CA ILE A 749 -15.87 -3.29 -16.95
C ILE A 749 -14.94 -3.28 -15.72
N VAL A 750 -13.93 -2.41 -15.71
CA VAL A 750 -12.98 -2.32 -14.58
C VAL A 750 -13.64 -1.73 -13.34
N SER A 751 -14.53 -0.76 -13.51
CA SER A 751 -15.29 -0.18 -12.40
C SER A 751 -16.20 -1.22 -11.75
N LEU A 752 -16.89 -2.03 -12.56
CA LEU A 752 -17.71 -3.15 -12.08
C LEU A 752 -16.87 -4.17 -11.31
N PHE A 753 -15.69 -4.54 -11.82
CA PHE A 753 -14.79 -5.46 -11.12
C PHE A 753 -14.39 -4.92 -9.74
N LEU A 754 -14.01 -3.64 -9.66
CA LEU A 754 -13.63 -3.00 -8.40
C LEU A 754 -14.78 -2.93 -7.40
N ASP A 755 -15.99 -2.60 -7.89
CA ASP A 755 -17.19 -2.55 -7.06
C ASP A 755 -17.53 -3.95 -6.49
N GLN A 756 -17.52 -4.98 -7.33
CA GLN A 756 -17.76 -6.36 -6.88
C GLN A 756 -16.69 -6.85 -5.89
N LEU A 757 -15.42 -6.56 -6.17
CA LEU A 757 -14.32 -6.92 -5.27
C LEU A 757 -14.48 -6.22 -3.90
N PHE A 758 -14.82 -4.93 -3.88
CA PHE A 758 -15.04 -4.20 -2.65
C PHE A 758 -16.26 -4.74 -1.89
N ASN A 759 -17.41 -4.87 -2.54
CA ASN A 759 -18.67 -5.26 -1.90
C ASN A 759 -18.62 -6.69 -1.35
N ALA A 760 -18.04 -7.64 -2.08
CA ALA A 760 -17.87 -9.02 -1.61
C ALA A 760 -17.04 -9.10 -0.32
N ASN A 761 -15.95 -8.33 -0.24
CA ASN A 761 -15.12 -8.28 0.96
C ASN A 761 -15.76 -7.45 2.08
N TYR A 762 -16.51 -6.39 1.75
CA TYR A 762 -17.22 -5.57 2.72
C TYR A 762 -18.30 -6.38 3.46
N GLU A 763 -19.13 -7.16 2.76
CA GLU A 763 -20.17 -8.00 3.34
C GLU A 763 -19.58 -9.05 4.32
N LEU A 764 -18.48 -9.69 3.93
CA LEU A 764 -17.77 -10.62 4.81
C LEU A 764 -17.14 -9.90 6.01
N ALA A 765 -16.59 -8.70 5.82
CA ALA A 765 -16.04 -7.91 6.92
C ALA A 765 -17.13 -7.55 7.95
N LEU A 766 -18.34 -7.20 7.52
CA LEU A 766 -19.44 -6.88 8.45
C LEU A 766 -19.75 -8.03 9.43
N THR A 767 -19.63 -9.27 8.96
CA THR A 767 -19.87 -10.48 9.78
C THR A 767 -18.64 -10.95 10.54
N ASN A 768 -17.44 -10.45 10.21
CA ASN A 768 -16.15 -10.84 10.79
C ASN A 768 -15.42 -9.66 11.46
N GLY A 769 -16.10 -8.95 12.37
CA GLY A 769 -15.46 -7.91 13.19
C GLY A 769 -15.17 -6.58 12.48
N ARG A 770 -15.84 -6.33 11.34
CA ARG A 770 -15.72 -5.11 10.51
C ARG A 770 -14.31 -4.86 9.98
N LYS A 771 -13.54 -5.92 9.75
CA LYS A 771 -12.17 -5.88 9.20
C LYS A 771 -11.91 -7.08 8.29
N CYS A 772 -11.06 -6.88 7.29
CA CYS A 772 -10.52 -7.98 6.48
C CYS A 772 -9.37 -8.68 7.21
N ILE A 773 -9.17 -9.98 6.95
CA ILE A 773 -8.03 -10.75 7.49
C ILE A 773 -6.74 -10.29 6.83
N ASN A 774 -6.75 -10.24 5.49
CA ASN A 774 -5.72 -9.56 4.71
C ASN A 774 -6.23 -8.15 4.44
N ARG A 775 -5.50 -7.16 4.96
CA ARG A 775 -5.81 -5.76 4.76
C ARG A 775 -5.64 -5.31 3.32
#